data_AF-A0A6A5YHE0-F1
#
_entry.id   AF-A0A6A5YHE0-F1
#
_cell.length_a   1.000
_cell.length_b   1.000
_cell.length_c   1.000
_cell.angle_alpha   90.00
_cell.angle_beta   90.00
_cell.angle_gamma   90.00
#
_symmetry.space_group_name_H-M   'P 1'
#
loop_
_entity.id
_entity.type
_entity.pdbx_description
1 polymer ?
#
loop_
_entity_poly.entity_id
_entity_poly.type
_entity_poly.pdbx_seq_one_letter_code
_entity_poly.pdbx_strand_id
1 'polypeptide(L)'
;MLGRGIVFNAVAFICLLLRLAHADVDPVITKGSKFFYKTNGTEFIVRGVQFQVWDSGSGVNDQNIDMLADTSVCEGHVGLLLALNINVLRIIYVDATKDHSGCMEVFADAGIYVLPELVDPQQLDAMQLGSWDRVLFTSMTDVVNSLVGFNNLLGFSIGVTSLRFTANAAAPYWKAAVRDLKEALKEQQRRAVPIGLSTRLYPAGDNRTNVNELDFFTCDDNHVDFLGLHLNALDTKNCTPSASIADAAQLFSNATVPIFIDEYGCQFPTKGTDNRKFDQVETIYSQELSGILAGGVLAEFFRHNISDGSQVDYGLVTADRTTPKLSPGYDAFSSAMAAIKPKPTNSVAYNPTATARPSCPTQAAGSAWLASSVLPPKPFPELCECMFNTTRCVAKSRQFSDNPNWITSTGTADSIYKKVCNESESDCTGVRANSTSGVYHAFSTCNAIESYSYIANHYWERHSNGTGNFTGPEGGCDSLGLADLRDPQPAISDECSFLLDQVGTNGEKWLTATALPVSTTASSSAGGPTSLAPPSPSNSGLTRNAKIGVAVGVSAAAILILIAILFILRLLKQKKKARQALDRMAEQPKAELHGTNLTWSEIYRDATEMPKGQGMMAEAPVPYGARPAINIEPVELPVQSKPGELQSGGISDRHEADAGRPRSEDRTSRTSRDNAV
;
A
#
# COMPACT_ATOMS: atom_id res chain seq x y z
N MET A 1 19.70 43.87 -35.52
CA MET A 1 19.17 43.43 -34.21
C MET A 1 18.34 42.13 -34.24
N LEU A 2 17.75 41.70 -35.36
CA LEU A 2 16.86 40.51 -35.39
C LEU A 2 17.50 39.17 -34.93
N GLY A 3 18.80 38.95 -35.14
CA GLY A 3 19.44 37.66 -34.82
C GLY A 3 19.52 37.30 -33.34
N ARG A 4 19.41 38.26 -32.40
CA ARG A 4 19.54 37.99 -30.96
C ARG A 4 18.25 37.44 -30.32
N GLY A 5 17.07 37.82 -30.82
CA GLY A 5 15.79 37.36 -30.28
C GLY A 5 15.50 35.88 -30.57
N ILE A 6 15.91 35.39 -31.74
CA ILE A 6 15.70 33.99 -32.15
C ILE A 6 16.54 33.05 -31.26
N VAL A 7 17.78 33.41 -30.95
CA VAL A 7 18.65 32.61 -30.06
C VAL A 7 18.13 32.60 -28.62
N PHE A 8 17.65 33.73 -28.11
CA PHE A 8 17.07 33.79 -26.75
C PHE A 8 15.80 32.94 -26.63
N ASN A 9 14.90 33.01 -27.61
CA ASN A 9 13.69 32.19 -27.63
C ASN A 9 14.01 30.70 -27.80
N ALA A 10 15.01 30.34 -28.62
CA ALA A 10 15.45 28.96 -28.76
C ALA A 10 16.05 28.41 -27.45
N VAL A 11 16.87 29.18 -26.74
CA VAL A 11 17.43 28.78 -25.44
C VAL A 11 16.32 28.66 -24.38
N ALA A 12 15.37 29.59 -24.32
CA ALA A 12 14.22 29.48 -23.41
C ALA A 12 13.34 28.24 -23.71
N PHE A 13 13.10 27.94 -24.99
CA PHE A 13 12.34 26.75 -25.40
C PHE A 13 13.12 25.46 -25.13
N ILE A 14 14.44 25.46 -25.30
CA ILE A 14 15.31 24.34 -24.92
C ILE A 14 15.34 24.15 -23.39
N CYS A 15 15.39 25.21 -22.59
CA CYS A 15 15.29 25.11 -21.13
C CYS A 15 13.90 24.61 -20.68
N LEU A 16 12.82 24.96 -21.39
CA LEU A 16 11.48 24.44 -21.14
C LEU A 16 11.37 22.94 -21.53
N LEU A 17 11.95 22.56 -22.67
CA LEU A 17 12.05 21.15 -23.11
C LEU A 17 12.97 20.31 -22.21
N LEU A 18 14.01 20.90 -21.61
CA LEU A 18 14.87 20.25 -20.63
C LEU A 18 14.17 20.05 -19.27
N ARG A 19 13.19 20.89 -18.91
CA ARG A 19 12.29 20.62 -17.78
C ARG A 19 11.24 19.54 -18.08
N LEU A 20 10.85 19.39 -19.35
CA LEU A 20 9.98 18.30 -19.81
C LEU A 20 10.75 16.98 -20.04
N ALA A 21 12.07 17.03 -20.16
CA ALA A 21 12.95 15.87 -20.07
C ALA A 21 13.15 15.44 -18.61
N HIS A 22 12.05 15.11 -17.92
CA HIS A 22 12.10 14.28 -16.72
C HIS A 22 12.91 13.00 -17.03
N ALA A 23 13.42 12.33 -15.99
CA ALA A 23 14.02 11.01 -16.12
C ALA A 23 12.97 9.98 -16.54
N ASP A 24 12.63 9.99 -17.84
CA ASP A 24 11.47 9.29 -18.38
C ASP A 24 11.78 7.79 -18.47
N VAL A 25 11.42 7.14 -17.37
CA VAL A 25 11.38 5.71 -17.12
C VAL A 25 9.94 5.26 -17.36
N ASP A 26 9.75 4.20 -18.13
CA ASP A 26 8.45 3.83 -18.70
C ASP A 26 7.45 3.37 -17.62
N PRO A 27 6.39 4.14 -17.29
CA PRO A 27 5.53 3.84 -16.14
C PRO A 27 5.01 2.40 -16.12
N VAL A 28 4.90 1.80 -14.94
CA VAL A 28 4.34 0.45 -14.80
C VAL A 28 2.81 0.52 -14.69
N ILE A 29 2.13 -0.44 -15.33
CA ILE A 29 0.69 -0.63 -15.32
C ILE A 29 0.33 -2.08 -14.99
N THR A 30 -0.90 -2.33 -14.56
CA THR A 30 -1.44 -3.67 -14.31
C THR A 30 -2.20 -4.19 -15.53
N LYS A 31 -2.12 -5.51 -15.77
CA LYS A 31 -3.02 -6.24 -16.68
C LYS A 31 -3.16 -7.66 -16.15
N GLY A 32 -4.36 -8.06 -15.71
CA GLY A 32 -4.56 -9.34 -15.04
C GLY A 32 -3.63 -9.50 -13.84
N SER A 33 -3.08 -10.70 -13.65
CA SER A 33 -2.17 -11.03 -12.54
C SER A 33 -0.72 -10.52 -12.70
N LYS A 34 -0.44 -9.62 -13.66
CA LYS A 34 0.93 -9.18 -13.97
C LYS A 34 1.07 -7.67 -14.16
N PHE A 35 2.23 -7.16 -13.78
CA PHE A 35 2.67 -5.79 -14.07
C PHE A 35 3.40 -5.73 -15.43
N PHE A 36 3.30 -4.61 -16.12
CA PHE A 36 3.96 -4.37 -17.41
C PHE A 36 4.46 -2.94 -17.53
N TYR A 37 5.61 -2.76 -18.18
CA TYR A 37 6.03 -1.44 -18.64
C TYR A 37 5.04 -0.92 -19.71
N LYS A 38 4.50 0.28 -19.52
CA LYS A 38 3.36 0.82 -20.28
C LYS A 38 3.63 0.96 -21.78
N THR A 39 4.82 1.36 -22.18
CA THR A 39 5.16 1.70 -23.57
C THR A 39 5.66 0.49 -24.34
N ASN A 40 6.52 -0.33 -23.74
CA ASN A 40 7.10 -1.50 -24.43
C ASN A 40 6.37 -2.84 -24.14
N GLY A 41 5.55 -2.89 -23.11
CA GLY A 41 4.73 -4.06 -22.77
C GLY A 41 5.52 -5.24 -22.18
N THR A 42 6.82 -5.14 -21.90
CA THR A 42 7.54 -6.23 -21.21
C THR A 42 7.03 -6.36 -19.78
N GLU A 43 6.90 -7.59 -19.29
CA GLU A 43 6.53 -7.87 -17.91
C GLU A 43 7.50 -7.22 -16.92
N PHE A 44 6.94 -6.50 -15.96
CA PHE A 44 7.68 -5.92 -14.83
C PHE A 44 7.63 -6.92 -13.67
N ILE A 45 8.78 -7.54 -13.39
CA ILE A 45 8.93 -8.49 -12.28
C ILE A 45 9.58 -7.73 -11.12
N VAL A 46 8.88 -7.67 -9.99
CA VAL A 46 9.30 -7.01 -8.75
C VAL A 46 10.52 -7.73 -8.18
N ARG A 47 11.63 -7.00 -8.08
CA ARG A 47 12.86 -7.38 -7.35
C ARG A 47 13.12 -6.29 -6.34
N GLY A 48 12.43 -6.41 -5.20
CA GLY A 48 12.35 -5.35 -4.22
C GLY A 48 13.25 -5.53 -3.01
N VAL A 49 13.50 -4.42 -2.33
CA VAL A 49 13.99 -4.39 -0.95
C VAL A 49 13.25 -3.29 -0.18
N GLN A 50 13.04 -3.50 1.12
CA GLN A 50 12.53 -2.49 2.02
C GLN A 50 13.63 -1.47 2.34
N PHE A 51 13.39 -0.19 2.05
CA PHE A 51 14.38 0.88 2.11
C PHE A 51 13.96 1.93 3.14
N GLN A 52 14.02 1.53 4.40
CA GLN A 52 13.69 2.33 5.58
C GLN A 52 14.83 2.20 6.60
N VAL A 53 15.04 3.22 7.44
CA VAL A 53 15.92 3.14 8.61
C VAL A 53 15.05 3.22 9.86
N TRP A 54 15.42 2.43 10.87
CA TRP A 54 14.81 2.43 12.20
C TRP A 54 15.89 2.80 13.22
N ASP A 55 15.72 3.95 13.86
CA ASP A 55 16.59 4.42 14.93
C ASP A 55 15.78 4.64 16.21
N SER A 56 16.05 3.80 17.22
CA SER A 56 15.60 4.03 18.60
C SER A 56 16.78 4.28 19.55
N GLY A 57 18.00 4.41 19.01
CA GLY A 57 19.23 4.60 19.76
C GLY A 57 19.45 6.02 20.28
N SER A 58 18.80 7.00 19.67
CA SER A 58 18.98 8.44 19.97
C SER A 58 18.11 8.97 21.11
N GLY A 59 17.26 8.13 21.72
CA GLY A 59 16.24 8.55 22.70
C GLY A 59 14.99 9.18 22.07
N VAL A 60 15.02 9.40 20.74
CA VAL A 60 13.84 9.58 19.90
C VAL A 60 13.53 8.21 19.29
N ASN A 61 12.27 7.76 19.39
CA ASN A 61 11.83 6.57 18.68
C ASN A 61 11.41 6.98 17.26
N ASP A 62 12.38 7.27 16.40
CA ASP A 62 12.12 7.83 15.08
C ASP A 62 11.82 6.71 14.07
N GLN A 63 10.58 6.21 14.15
CA GLN A 63 9.99 5.27 13.20
C GLN A 63 9.59 5.96 11.89
N ASN A 64 9.62 7.30 11.84
CA ASN A 64 9.02 8.15 10.82
C ASN A 64 10.10 8.94 10.04
N ILE A 65 11.22 8.28 9.73
CA ILE A 65 12.28 8.86 8.90
C ILE A 65 11.89 8.77 7.42
N ASP A 66 11.58 9.91 6.79
CA ASP A 66 11.38 9.95 5.33
C ASP A 66 12.73 9.80 4.60
N MET A 67 12.92 8.62 4.00
CA MET A 67 14.12 8.26 3.25
C MET A 67 14.14 8.80 1.82
N LEU A 68 13.01 9.29 1.29
CA LEU A 68 12.89 9.91 -0.03
C LEU A 68 13.12 11.44 0.03
N ALA A 69 13.04 12.05 1.21
CA ALA A 69 13.34 13.47 1.42
C ALA A 69 14.84 13.78 1.46
N ASP A 70 15.72 12.77 1.59
CA ASP A 70 17.18 12.95 1.65
C ASP A 70 17.88 12.42 0.40
N THR A 71 18.09 13.32 -0.56
CA THR A 71 18.77 13.00 -1.84
C THR A 71 20.17 12.44 -1.63
N SER A 72 20.89 12.84 -0.57
CA SER A 72 22.26 12.35 -0.32
C SER A 72 22.28 10.86 0.04
N VAL A 73 21.26 10.39 0.77
CA VAL A 73 21.05 8.97 1.09
C VAL A 73 20.73 8.19 -0.17
N CYS A 74 19.84 8.71 -1.02
CA CYS A 74 19.48 8.06 -2.28
C CYS A 74 20.69 7.95 -3.22
N GLU A 75 21.49 9.01 -3.37
CA GLU A 75 22.73 9.00 -4.16
C GLU A 75 23.79 8.05 -3.59
N GLY A 76 23.94 7.98 -2.26
CA GLY A 76 24.90 7.10 -1.59
C GLY A 76 24.60 5.61 -1.79
N HIS A 77 23.32 5.23 -1.89
CA HIS A 77 22.91 3.81 -1.89
C HIS A 77 22.48 3.27 -3.27
N VAL A 78 22.16 4.12 -4.25
CA VAL A 78 21.70 3.66 -5.58
C VAL A 78 22.68 2.71 -6.27
N GLY A 79 24.00 2.87 -6.06
CA GLY A 79 25.02 1.97 -6.59
C GLY A 79 24.94 0.54 -6.01
N LEU A 80 24.60 0.42 -4.72
CA LEU A 80 24.42 -0.86 -4.03
C LEU A 80 23.12 -1.54 -4.46
N LEU A 81 22.02 -0.78 -4.54
CA LEU A 81 20.73 -1.29 -5.01
C LEU A 81 20.84 -1.85 -6.45
N LEU A 82 21.56 -1.15 -7.33
CA LEU A 82 21.86 -1.63 -8.68
C LEU A 82 22.72 -2.90 -8.69
N ALA A 83 23.72 -3.01 -7.81
CA ALA A 83 24.56 -4.20 -7.70
C ALA A 83 23.78 -5.43 -7.19
N LEU A 84 22.75 -5.23 -6.37
CA LEU A 84 21.79 -6.27 -5.95
C LEU A 84 20.70 -6.60 -6.99
N ASN A 85 20.73 -5.98 -8.19
CA ASN A 85 19.70 -6.14 -9.23
C ASN A 85 18.28 -5.72 -8.79
N ILE A 86 18.18 -4.82 -7.80
CA ILE A 86 16.92 -4.27 -7.30
C ILE A 86 16.30 -3.33 -8.35
N ASN A 87 14.98 -3.40 -8.49
CA ASN A 87 14.18 -2.47 -9.30
C ASN A 87 12.96 -1.90 -8.56
N VAL A 88 12.72 -2.25 -7.29
CA VAL A 88 11.66 -1.68 -6.45
C VAL A 88 12.19 -1.37 -5.05
N LEU A 89 11.83 -0.21 -4.49
CA LEU A 89 12.02 0.11 -3.08
C LEU A 89 10.65 0.19 -2.41
N ARG A 90 10.42 -0.64 -1.38
CA ARG A 90 9.28 -0.46 -0.49
C ARG A 90 9.66 0.56 0.58
N ILE A 91 8.89 1.63 0.68
CA ILE A 91 9.12 2.75 1.60
C ILE A 91 8.00 2.74 2.65
N ILE A 92 8.37 2.80 3.93
CA ILE A 92 7.41 2.62 5.03
C ILE A 92 6.83 3.96 5.49
N TYR A 93 7.59 5.04 5.40
CA TYR A 93 7.15 6.37 5.79
C TYR A 93 7.50 7.43 4.74
N VAL A 94 6.56 8.35 4.48
CA VAL A 94 6.71 9.51 3.59
C VAL A 94 6.11 10.74 4.28
N ASP A 95 6.90 11.81 4.42
CA ASP A 95 6.40 13.11 4.85
C ASP A 95 5.98 13.90 3.61
N ALA A 96 4.67 13.99 3.38
CA ALA A 96 4.08 14.67 2.23
C ALA A 96 4.45 16.18 2.12
N THR A 97 5.00 16.78 3.18
CA THR A 97 5.46 18.19 3.17
C THR A 97 6.85 18.39 2.60
N LYS A 98 7.61 17.31 2.32
CA LYS A 98 8.97 17.37 1.77
C LYS A 98 8.99 17.32 0.24
N ASP A 99 10.13 17.73 -0.30
CA ASP A 99 10.45 17.55 -1.72
C ASP A 99 11.17 16.21 -1.92
N HIS A 100 10.51 15.28 -2.61
CA HIS A 100 11.05 13.96 -2.94
C HIS A 100 11.75 13.92 -4.30
N SER A 101 11.76 15.04 -5.06
CA SER A 101 12.18 15.05 -6.47
C SER A 101 13.59 14.53 -6.69
N GLY A 102 14.56 14.93 -5.87
CA GLY A 102 15.95 14.48 -6.01
C GLY A 102 16.13 12.97 -5.85
N CYS A 103 15.51 12.36 -4.83
CA CYS A 103 15.54 10.89 -4.66
C CYS A 103 14.81 10.16 -5.80
N MET A 104 13.62 10.65 -6.17
CA MET A 104 12.81 10.05 -7.22
C MET A 104 13.53 10.12 -8.58
N GLU A 105 14.23 11.22 -8.88
CA GLU A 105 15.11 11.36 -10.05
C GLU A 105 16.30 10.40 -9.98
N VAL A 106 16.99 10.28 -8.84
CA VAL A 106 18.14 9.36 -8.66
C VAL A 106 17.73 7.92 -8.94
N PHE A 107 16.58 7.47 -8.42
CA PHE A 107 16.06 6.13 -8.66
C PHE A 107 15.53 5.95 -10.09
N ALA A 108 14.87 6.96 -10.67
CA ALA A 108 14.44 6.92 -12.07
C ALA A 108 15.62 6.83 -13.06
N ASP A 109 16.71 7.58 -12.82
CA ASP A 109 17.95 7.55 -13.61
C ASP A 109 18.65 6.17 -13.51
N ALA A 110 18.32 5.38 -12.47
CA ALA A 110 18.76 4.00 -12.26
C ALA A 110 17.76 2.93 -12.75
N GLY A 111 16.52 3.30 -13.11
CA GLY A 111 15.44 2.35 -13.46
C GLY A 111 14.81 1.66 -12.24
N ILE A 112 14.96 2.25 -11.05
CA ILE A 112 14.41 1.77 -9.78
C ILE A 112 13.09 2.50 -9.50
N TYR A 113 12.09 1.70 -9.14
CA TYR A 113 10.74 2.13 -8.80
C TYR A 113 10.54 2.24 -7.29
N VAL A 114 9.53 3.01 -6.90
CA VAL A 114 9.13 3.21 -5.50
C VAL A 114 7.71 2.70 -5.31
N LEU A 115 7.50 2.03 -4.17
CA LEU A 115 6.22 1.54 -3.66
C LEU A 115 6.11 2.00 -2.19
N PRO A 116 5.54 3.19 -1.93
CA PRO A 116 5.38 3.69 -0.58
C PRO A 116 4.11 3.15 0.07
N GLU A 117 4.14 3.02 1.39
CA GLU A 117 2.95 2.89 2.22
C GLU A 117 2.30 4.27 2.45
N LEU A 118 0.97 4.27 2.63
CA LEU A 118 0.17 5.49 2.83
C LEU A 118 -0.18 5.77 4.29
N VAL A 119 0.02 4.80 5.18
CA VAL A 119 -0.16 4.94 6.63
C VAL A 119 1.17 4.85 7.34
N ASP A 120 1.36 5.71 8.34
CA ASP A 120 2.38 5.47 9.35
C ASP A 120 1.94 4.37 10.36
N PRO A 121 2.80 3.90 11.27
CA PRO A 121 2.44 2.84 12.21
C PRO A 121 1.26 3.17 13.15
N GLN A 122 1.00 4.44 13.47
CA GLN A 122 -0.14 4.84 14.32
C GLN A 122 -1.45 4.85 13.52
N GLN A 123 -1.38 5.33 12.28
CA GLN A 123 -2.49 5.30 11.32
C GLN A 123 -2.85 3.86 10.92
N LEU A 124 -1.85 2.97 10.86
CA LEU A 124 -2.05 1.55 10.63
C LEU A 124 -2.94 0.93 11.72
N ASP A 125 -2.64 1.17 13.00
CA ASP A 125 -3.44 0.68 14.13
C ASP A 125 -4.90 1.18 14.05
N ALA A 126 -5.11 2.44 13.66
CA ALA A 126 -6.45 3.00 13.44
C ALA A 126 -7.21 2.25 12.34
N MET A 127 -6.55 1.97 11.22
CA MET A 127 -7.14 1.18 10.12
C MET A 127 -7.44 -0.27 10.53
N GLN A 128 -6.59 -0.93 11.34
CA GLN A 128 -6.88 -2.29 11.86
C GLN A 128 -8.10 -2.31 12.78
N LEU A 129 -8.32 -1.23 13.55
CA LEU A 129 -9.46 -1.09 14.44
C LEU A 129 -10.76 -0.65 13.72
N GLY A 130 -10.68 -0.35 12.42
CA GLY A 130 -11.84 0.00 11.60
C GLY A 130 -12.16 1.49 11.55
N SER A 131 -11.13 2.35 11.48
CA SER A 131 -11.28 3.78 11.18
C SER A 131 -11.15 4.05 9.68
N TRP A 132 -12.02 4.89 9.13
CA TRP A 132 -11.81 5.59 7.86
C TRP A 132 -12.48 6.96 7.95
N ASP A 133 -11.69 7.97 8.29
CA ASP A 133 -12.18 9.32 8.56
C ASP A 133 -11.50 10.37 7.67
N ARG A 134 -11.94 11.62 7.81
CA ARG A 134 -11.38 12.77 7.09
C ARG A 134 -9.87 12.96 7.31
N VAL A 135 -9.31 12.54 8.45
CA VAL A 135 -7.90 12.76 8.80
C VAL A 135 -7.03 11.74 8.09
N LEU A 136 -7.43 10.46 8.15
CA LEU A 136 -6.80 9.39 7.39
C LEU A 136 -6.90 9.66 5.88
N PHE A 137 -8.07 10.05 5.37
CA PHE A 137 -8.24 10.39 3.96
C PHE A 137 -7.34 11.55 3.54
N THR A 138 -7.32 12.66 4.28
CA THR A 138 -6.45 13.81 3.98
C THR A 138 -4.98 13.39 3.96
N SER A 139 -4.50 12.74 5.03
CA SER A 139 -3.10 12.28 5.16
C SER A 139 -2.67 11.37 4.01
N MET A 140 -3.49 10.37 3.65
CA MET A 140 -3.21 9.50 2.53
C MET A 140 -3.22 10.27 1.20
N THR A 141 -4.18 11.19 0.98
CA THR A 141 -4.23 11.99 -0.24
C THR A 141 -3.06 12.95 -0.39
N ASP A 142 -2.49 13.47 0.71
CA ASP A 142 -1.31 14.32 0.67
C ASP A 142 -0.06 13.54 0.21
N VAL A 143 0.15 12.34 0.74
CA VAL A 143 1.22 11.42 0.27
C VAL A 143 1.00 11.00 -1.19
N VAL A 144 -0.25 10.76 -1.59
CA VAL A 144 -0.58 10.50 -3.00
C VAL A 144 -0.23 11.71 -3.86
N ASN A 145 -0.57 12.92 -3.43
CA ASN A 145 -0.37 14.15 -4.17
C ASN A 145 1.11 14.50 -4.39
N SER A 146 1.97 14.26 -3.39
CA SER A 146 3.41 14.52 -3.49
C SER A 146 4.12 13.56 -4.45
N LEU A 147 3.69 12.29 -4.53
CA LEU A 147 4.42 11.26 -5.29
C LEU A 147 3.79 10.86 -6.65
N VAL A 148 2.49 11.04 -6.88
CA VAL A 148 1.79 10.55 -8.10
C VAL A 148 2.36 11.11 -9.42
N GLY A 149 3.06 12.25 -9.36
CA GLY A 149 3.71 12.88 -10.52
C GLY A 149 4.91 12.12 -11.09
N PHE A 150 5.56 11.26 -10.30
CA PHE A 150 6.78 10.56 -10.74
C PHE A 150 6.47 9.29 -11.54
N ASN A 151 7.18 9.07 -12.66
CA ASN A 151 6.94 7.92 -13.53
C ASN A 151 7.48 6.59 -12.96
N ASN A 152 8.48 6.63 -12.08
CA ASN A 152 8.97 5.47 -11.32
C ASN A 152 8.16 5.16 -10.05
N LEU A 153 7.03 5.82 -9.80
CA LEU A 153 6.09 5.33 -8.79
C LEU A 153 5.31 4.13 -9.36
N LEU A 154 5.57 2.94 -8.82
CA LEU A 154 4.98 1.66 -9.22
C LEU A 154 3.49 1.57 -8.85
N GLY A 155 3.17 2.02 -7.64
CA GLY A 155 1.86 1.94 -7.02
C GLY A 155 1.91 2.56 -5.62
N PHE A 156 0.78 2.61 -4.93
CA PHE A 156 0.69 2.90 -3.49
C PHE A 156 0.17 1.67 -2.75
N SER A 157 0.78 1.29 -1.63
CA SER A 157 0.18 0.34 -0.70
C SER A 157 -0.53 1.11 0.41
N ILE A 158 -1.76 0.76 0.76
CA ILE A 158 -2.45 1.40 1.89
C ILE A 158 -1.77 1.04 3.23
N GLY A 159 -1.20 -0.16 3.33
CA GLY A 159 -0.55 -0.69 4.53
C GLY A 159 -0.67 -2.22 4.60
N VAL A 160 -0.24 -2.81 5.73
CA VAL A 160 -0.28 -4.27 5.96
C VAL A 160 -1.48 -4.68 6.83
N THR A 161 -2.50 -5.33 6.27
CA THR A 161 -3.68 -5.82 6.99
C THR A 161 -3.36 -7.00 7.92
N SER A 162 -4.10 -7.11 9.03
CA SER A 162 -3.93 -8.16 10.06
C SER A 162 -5.29 -8.66 10.59
N LEU A 163 -6.23 -8.91 9.67
CA LEU A 163 -7.69 -8.92 9.91
C LEU A 163 -8.25 -10.28 10.38
N ARG A 164 -7.63 -10.90 11.40
CA ARG A 164 -8.10 -12.20 11.92
C ARG A 164 -9.33 -12.11 12.80
N PHE A 165 -10.10 -13.21 12.85
CA PHE A 165 -11.23 -13.40 13.76
C PHE A 165 -12.21 -12.21 13.70
N THR A 166 -12.46 -11.52 14.81
CA THR A 166 -13.35 -10.35 14.84
C THR A 166 -12.78 -9.11 14.15
N ALA A 167 -11.46 -9.04 13.91
CA ALA A 167 -10.83 -7.89 13.27
C ALA A 167 -11.20 -7.75 11.79
N ASN A 168 -11.67 -8.81 11.10
CA ASN A 168 -12.17 -8.66 9.72
C ASN A 168 -13.42 -7.77 9.60
N ALA A 169 -14.09 -7.40 10.70
CA ALA A 169 -15.04 -6.30 10.70
C ALA A 169 -14.41 -4.98 10.22
N ALA A 170 -13.09 -4.79 10.26
CA ALA A 170 -12.43 -3.60 9.74
C ALA A 170 -12.22 -3.61 8.21
N ALA A 171 -12.35 -4.75 7.51
CA ALA A 171 -12.08 -4.85 6.07
C ALA A 171 -12.84 -3.83 5.16
N PRO A 172 -14.10 -3.44 5.45
CA PRO A 172 -14.80 -2.44 4.62
C PRO A 172 -14.16 -1.05 4.64
N TYR A 173 -13.48 -0.67 5.73
CA TYR A 173 -12.77 0.61 5.83
C TYR A 173 -11.53 0.63 4.94
N TRP A 174 -10.75 -0.45 4.95
CA TRP A 174 -9.63 -0.67 4.02
C TRP A 174 -10.08 -0.62 2.55
N LYS A 175 -11.20 -1.29 2.23
CA LYS A 175 -11.73 -1.30 0.86
C LYS A 175 -12.32 0.05 0.43
N ALA A 176 -12.87 0.82 1.37
CA ALA A 176 -13.28 2.20 1.12
C ALA A 176 -12.08 3.11 0.84
N ALA A 177 -10.97 2.98 1.58
CA ALA A 177 -9.75 3.74 1.30
C ALA A 177 -9.22 3.48 -0.13
N VAL A 178 -9.23 2.22 -0.60
CA VAL A 178 -8.91 1.88 -2.01
C VAL A 178 -9.82 2.63 -2.98
N ARG A 179 -11.14 2.56 -2.79
CA ARG A 179 -12.15 3.24 -3.63
C ARG A 179 -11.91 4.74 -3.67
N ASP A 180 -11.78 5.38 -2.52
CA ASP A 180 -11.80 6.83 -2.37
C ASP A 180 -10.51 7.48 -2.89
N LEU A 181 -9.36 6.82 -2.71
CA LEU A 181 -8.10 7.28 -3.29
C LEU A 181 -8.07 7.12 -4.81
N LYS A 182 -8.61 6.01 -5.35
CA LYS A 182 -8.77 5.81 -6.81
C LYS A 182 -9.74 6.82 -7.41
N GLU A 183 -10.79 7.19 -6.68
CA GLU A 183 -11.71 8.25 -7.09
C GLU A 183 -11.05 9.64 -7.03
N ALA A 184 -10.32 9.97 -5.96
CA ALA A 184 -9.61 11.26 -5.84
C ALA A 184 -8.60 11.47 -6.98
N LEU A 185 -7.84 10.43 -7.36
CA LEU A 185 -6.96 10.46 -8.53
C LEU A 185 -7.70 10.76 -9.84
N LYS A 186 -8.92 10.20 -10.00
CA LYS A 186 -9.77 10.39 -11.18
C LYS A 186 -10.41 11.78 -11.22
N GLU A 187 -10.92 12.27 -10.09
CA GLU A 187 -11.47 13.63 -9.93
C GLU A 187 -10.43 14.70 -10.28
N GLN A 188 -9.21 14.52 -9.78
CA GLN A 188 -8.06 15.40 -10.06
C GLN A 188 -7.43 15.19 -11.45
N GLN A 189 -7.96 14.28 -12.28
CA GLN A 189 -7.42 13.93 -13.61
C GLN A 189 -5.93 13.50 -13.60
N ARG A 190 -5.46 12.89 -12.51
CA ARG A 190 -4.07 12.41 -12.37
C ARG A 190 -3.87 11.07 -13.09
N ARG A 191 -2.61 10.62 -13.14
CA ARG A 191 -2.27 9.26 -13.60
C ARG A 191 -3.01 8.24 -12.72
N ALA A 192 -3.68 7.27 -13.35
CA ALA A 192 -4.20 6.09 -12.66
C ALA A 192 -3.02 5.21 -12.18
N VAL A 193 -2.50 5.53 -11.00
CA VAL A 193 -1.48 4.76 -10.30
C VAL A 193 -2.16 3.59 -9.60
N PRO A 194 -1.63 2.36 -9.68
CA PRO A 194 -2.19 1.21 -8.95
C PRO A 194 -2.23 1.48 -7.44
N ILE A 195 -3.39 1.26 -6.81
CA ILE A 195 -3.54 1.31 -5.35
C ILE A 195 -3.87 -0.10 -4.85
N GLY A 196 -3.02 -0.62 -3.97
CA GLY A 196 -3.15 -1.94 -3.38
C GLY A 196 -3.00 -1.93 -1.87
N LEU A 197 -2.86 -3.11 -1.30
CA LEU A 197 -2.52 -3.32 0.12
C LEU A 197 -1.67 -4.58 0.26
N SER A 198 -1.05 -4.74 1.42
CA SER A 198 -0.39 -5.97 1.83
C SER A 198 -1.26 -6.72 2.82
N THR A 199 -1.27 -8.05 2.78
CA THR A 199 -1.99 -8.89 3.75
C THR A 199 -1.04 -9.81 4.49
N ARG A 200 -1.16 -9.87 5.82
CA ARG A 200 -0.41 -10.82 6.63
C ARG A 200 -1.06 -12.20 6.53
N LEU A 201 -0.37 -13.15 5.90
CA LEU A 201 -0.83 -14.53 5.87
C LEU A 201 -0.45 -15.27 7.15
N TYR A 202 -1.35 -16.14 7.61
CA TYR A 202 -1.15 -16.96 8.80
C TYR A 202 -0.91 -18.44 8.44
N PRO A 203 -0.24 -19.23 9.32
CA PRO A 203 0.12 -20.62 9.05
C PRO A 203 -1.05 -21.54 8.66
N ALA A 204 -0.71 -22.64 8.00
CA ALA A 204 -1.65 -23.64 7.49
C ALA A 204 -2.65 -24.10 8.57
N GLY A 205 -3.93 -23.82 8.33
CA GLY A 205 -5.03 -24.07 9.27
C GLY A 205 -6.06 -22.95 9.32
N ASP A 206 -5.65 -21.70 9.04
CA ASP A 206 -6.54 -20.52 8.98
C ASP A 206 -6.82 -20.07 7.53
N ASN A 207 -6.64 -20.97 6.56
CA ASN A 207 -6.71 -20.65 5.13
C ASN A 207 -8.05 -20.02 4.71
N ARG A 208 -9.15 -20.33 5.42
CA ARG A 208 -10.47 -19.75 5.14
C ARG A 208 -10.52 -18.25 5.47
N THR A 209 -9.83 -17.79 6.51
CA THR A 209 -9.75 -16.35 6.83
C THR A 209 -8.90 -15.64 5.78
N ASN A 210 -7.72 -16.18 5.46
CA ASN A 210 -6.83 -15.66 4.42
C ASN A 210 -7.57 -15.53 3.06
N VAL A 211 -8.27 -16.59 2.62
CA VAL A 211 -9.03 -16.58 1.36
C VAL A 211 -10.18 -15.58 1.39
N ASN A 212 -10.99 -15.55 2.46
CA ASN A 212 -12.08 -14.57 2.56
C ASN A 212 -11.54 -13.13 2.50
N GLU A 213 -10.46 -12.82 3.21
CA GLU A 213 -9.86 -11.48 3.21
C GLU A 213 -9.48 -11.03 1.78
N LEU A 214 -8.89 -11.94 1.01
CA LEU A 214 -8.37 -11.64 -0.32
C LEU A 214 -9.43 -11.68 -1.40
N ASP A 215 -10.41 -12.58 -1.30
CA ASP A 215 -11.62 -12.54 -2.10
C ASP A 215 -12.38 -11.23 -1.85
N PHE A 216 -12.46 -10.75 -0.62
CA PHE A 216 -13.12 -9.48 -0.29
C PHE A 216 -12.41 -8.28 -0.93
N PHE A 217 -11.07 -8.23 -0.87
CA PHE A 217 -10.31 -7.11 -1.47
C PHE A 217 -10.24 -7.17 -3.00
N THR A 218 -10.49 -8.33 -3.63
CA THR A 218 -10.42 -8.50 -5.10
C THR A 218 -11.77 -8.72 -5.80
N CYS A 219 -12.87 -8.85 -5.05
CA CYS A 219 -14.23 -8.85 -5.61
C CYS A 219 -14.72 -7.45 -5.98
N ASP A 220 -15.79 -7.38 -6.79
CA ASP A 220 -16.46 -6.15 -7.25
C ASP A 220 -15.54 -5.08 -7.90
N ASP A 221 -16.03 -3.86 -8.13
CA ASP A 221 -15.27 -2.79 -8.80
C ASP A 221 -14.42 -1.94 -7.85
N ASN A 222 -14.65 -1.99 -6.54
CA ASN A 222 -13.88 -1.31 -5.49
C ASN A 222 -12.65 -2.14 -5.05
N HIS A 223 -12.10 -2.94 -5.95
CA HIS A 223 -10.97 -3.84 -5.68
C HIS A 223 -9.63 -3.09 -5.69
N VAL A 224 -8.68 -3.67 -4.97
CA VAL A 224 -7.25 -3.34 -5.04
C VAL A 224 -6.70 -3.61 -6.44
N ASP A 225 -5.72 -2.82 -6.88
CA ASP A 225 -5.04 -3.03 -8.16
C ASP A 225 -3.89 -4.05 -8.08
N PHE A 226 -3.43 -4.39 -6.87
CA PHE A 226 -2.46 -5.45 -6.57
C PHE A 226 -2.58 -5.88 -5.09
N LEU A 227 -1.94 -6.99 -4.73
CA LEU A 227 -1.81 -7.47 -3.35
C LEU A 227 -0.37 -7.86 -3.00
N GLY A 228 0.12 -7.36 -1.87
CA GLY A 228 1.29 -7.87 -1.18
C GLY A 228 0.93 -9.08 -0.30
N LEU A 229 1.72 -10.14 -0.35
CA LEU A 229 1.63 -11.30 0.54
C LEU A 229 2.77 -11.22 1.58
N HIS A 230 2.43 -10.81 2.80
CA HIS A 230 3.40 -10.44 3.82
C HIS A 230 3.73 -11.65 4.71
N LEU A 231 4.93 -12.21 4.53
CA LEU A 231 5.34 -13.52 5.07
C LEU A 231 6.46 -13.47 6.12
N ASN A 232 6.91 -12.28 6.54
CA ASN A 232 7.91 -12.16 7.61
C ASN A 232 7.40 -12.72 8.97
N ALA A 233 6.07 -12.73 9.17
CA ALA A 233 5.42 -12.85 10.46
C ALA A 233 4.99 -14.29 10.83
N LEU A 234 5.45 -15.31 10.09
CA LEU A 234 4.98 -16.70 10.21
C LEU A 234 5.48 -17.45 11.48
N ASP A 235 5.84 -16.74 12.56
CA ASP A 235 6.47 -17.28 13.79
C ASP A 235 7.71 -18.17 13.53
N THR A 236 8.33 -17.97 12.37
CA THR A 236 9.51 -18.72 11.94
C THR A 236 10.74 -18.05 12.52
N LYS A 237 11.22 -18.56 13.66
CA LYS A 237 12.29 -18.01 14.52
C LYS A 237 13.61 -17.53 13.87
N ASN A 238 13.81 -17.73 12.56
CA ASN A 238 15.01 -17.27 11.84
C ASN A 238 14.74 -16.83 10.38
N CYS A 239 13.87 -17.49 9.62
CA CYS A 239 13.72 -17.26 8.17
C CYS A 239 12.30 -17.60 7.66
N THR A 240 11.79 -16.82 6.72
CA THR A 240 10.58 -17.17 5.92
C THR A 240 10.81 -18.50 5.19
N PRO A 241 10.01 -19.55 5.39
CA PRO A 241 10.21 -20.83 4.70
C PRO A 241 9.81 -20.77 3.23
N SER A 242 10.62 -21.36 2.34
CA SER A 242 10.28 -21.52 0.92
C SER A 242 8.97 -22.28 0.69
N ALA A 243 8.66 -23.26 1.54
CA ALA A 243 7.37 -23.97 1.50
C ALA A 243 6.18 -23.01 1.71
N SER A 244 6.28 -22.09 2.69
CA SER A 244 5.22 -21.11 2.95
C SER A 244 5.04 -20.10 1.82
N ILE A 245 6.11 -19.77 1.09
CA ILE A 245 6.03 -18.96 -0.15
C ILE A 245 5.28 -19.72 -1.25
N ALA A 246 5.58 -21.01 -1.43
CA ALA A 246 4.88 -21.86 -2.41
C ALA A 246 3.40 -22.07 -2.05
N ASP A 247 3.09 -22.35 -0.78
CA ASP A 247 1.72 -22.50 -0.27
C ASP A 247 0.92 -21.20 -0.47
N ALA A 248 1.52 -20.05 -0.15
CA ALA A 248 0.91 -18.73 -0.35
C ALA A 248 0.64 -18.46 -1.85
N ALA A 249 1.63 -18.68 -2.72
CA ALA A 249 1.46 -18.52 -4.16
C ALA A 249 0.34 -19.43 -4.70
N GLN A 250 0.34 -20.71 -4.32
CA GLN A 250 -0.65 -21.68 -4.79
C GLN A 250 -2.08 -21.31 -4.35
N LEU A 251 -2.25 -20.80 -3.13
CA LEU A 251 -3.53 -20.34 -2.60
C LEU A 251 -4.14 -19.20 -3.43
N PHE A 252 -3.31 -18.39 -4.10
CA PHE A 252 -3.73 -17.24 -4.92
C PHE A 252 -3.40 -17.39 -6.41
N SER A 253 -3.19 -18.62 -6.88
CA SER A 253 -2.93 -18.96 -8.29
C SER A 253 -4.00 -18.46 -9.28
N ASN A 254 -5.22 -18.17 -8.80
CA ASN A 254 -6.32 -17.61 -9.58
C ASN A 254 -6.57 -16.09 -9.34
N ALA A 255 -5.63 -15.37 -8.74
CA ALA A 255 -5.77 -13.92 -8.55
C ALA A 255 -5.96 -13.18 -9.89
N THR A 256 -6.88 -12.21 -9.91
CA THR A 256 -7.15 -11.39 -11.11
C THR A 256 -6.31 -10.11 -11.17
N VAL A 257 -5.52 -9.85 -10.11
CA VAL A 257 -4.62 -8.71 -9.91
C VAL A 257 -3.21 -9.22 -9.60
N PRO A 258 -2.14 -8.44 -9.79
CA PRO A 258 -0.80 -8.89 -9.47
C PRO A 258 -0.64 -9.18 -7.97
N ILE A 259 -0.07 -10.33 -7.67
CA ILE A 259 0.29 -10.76 -6.32
C ILE A 259 1.80 -10.90 -6.22
N PHE A 260 2.43 -10.47 -5.14
CA PHE A 260 3.87 -10.65 -4.92
C PHE A 260 4.16 -10.78 -3.43
N ILE A 261 5.31 -11.36 -3.07
CA ILE A 261 5.71 -11.43 -1.65
C ILE A 261 6.27 -10.07 -1.26
N ASP A 262 5.49 -9.21 -0.60
CA ASP A 262 5.91 -7.84 -0.25
C ASP A 262 6.79 -7.76 1.00
N GLU A 263 6.92 -8.88 1.71
CA GLU A 263 7.95 -9.06 2.72
C GLU A 263 8.34 -10.53 2.94
N TYR A 264 9.60 -10.85 2.66
CA TYR A 264 10.26 -12.10 3.07
C TYR A 264 11.68 -11.80 3.57
N GLY A 265 12.26 -12.70 4.36
CA GLY A 265 13.66 -12.54 4.73
C GLY A 265 14.17 -13.58 5.73
N CYS A 266 15.34 -13.27 6.26
CA CYS A 266 15.98 -14.00 7.34
C CYS A 266 16.57 -13.03 8.35
N GLN A 267 16.25 -13.27 9.62
CA GLN A 267 16.98 -12.71 10.74
C GLN A 267 18.39 -13.33 10.82
N PHE A 268 19.36 -12.56 11.28
CA PHE A 268 20.67 -13.04 11.68
C PHE A 268 21.07 -12.41 13.03
N PRO A 269 21.96 -13.03 13.82
CA PRO A 269 22.34 -12.47 15.11
C PRO A 269 23.17 -11.19 14.94
N THR A 270 22.82 -10.11 15.66
CA THR A 270 23.55 -8.84 15.64
C THR A 270 25.01 -8.98 16.08
N LYS A 271 25.30 -10.02 16.87
CA LYS A 271 26.62 -10.44 17.35
C LYS A 271 26.90 -11.87 16.89
N GLY A 272 27.75 -12.03 15.88
CA GLY A 272 28.13 -13.34 15.33
C GLY A 272 28.33 -13.29 13.82
N THR A 273 28.35 -14.45 13.19
CA THR A 273 28.44 -14.57 11.73
C THR A 273 27.05 -14.53 11.11
N ASP A 274 26.85 -13.63 10.16
CA ASP A 274 25.71 -13.67 9.24
C ASP A 274 25.91 -14.83 8.26
N ASN A 275 25.04 -15.85 8.34
CA ASN A 275 25.11 -17.08 7.55
C ASN A 275 23.90 -17.23 6.61
N ARG A 276 23.20 -16.14 6.30
CA ARG A 276 21.99 -16.16 5.45
C ARG A 276 22.34 -16.57 4.02
N LYS A 277 21.46 -17.37 3.40
CA LYS A 277 21.61 -17.88 2.02
C LYS A 277 20.59 -17.36 1.03
N PHE A 278 19.43 -16.91 1.53
CA PHE A 278 18.32 -16.37 0.74
C PHE A 278 17.72 -17.37 -0.27
N ASP A 279 17.59 -18.65 0.12
CA ASP A 279 16.97 -19.74 -0.67
C ASP A 279 15.52 -19.41 -1.12
N GLN A 280 14.87 -18.45 -0.46
CA GLN A 280 13.58 -17.88 -0.85
C GLN A 280 13.62 -17.22 -2.25
N VAL A 281 14.76 -16.64 -2.63
CA VAL A 281 14.96 -15.97 -3.93
C VAL A 281 14.79 -16.97 -5.08
N GLU A 282 15.46 -18.13 -5.03
CA GLU A 282 15.30 -19.18 -6.04
C GLU A 282 13.84 -19.67 -6.10
N THR A 283 13.16 -19.74 -4.95
CA THR A 283 11.77 -20.15 -4.83
C THR A 283 10.82 -19.17 -5.52
N ILE A 284 10.88 -17.88 -5.17
CA ILE A 284 10.01 -16.81 -5.70
C ILE A 284 10.16 -16.67 -7.22
N TYR A 285 11.39 -16.70 -7.74
CA TYR A 285 11.68 -16.52 -9.17
C TYR A 285 11.81 -17.84 -9.95
N SER A 286 11.39 -18.96 -9.37
CA SER A 286 11.27 -20.25 -10.05
C SER A 286 10.31 -20.17 -11.24
N GLN A 287 10.46 -21.04 -12.25
CA GLN A 287 9.56 -21.03 -13.42
C GLN A 287 8.09 -21.31 -13.06
N GLU A 288 7.85 -22.05 -11.98
CA GLU A 288 6.51 -22.35 -11.48
C GLU A 288 5.91 -21.11 -10.81
N LEU A 289 6.56 -20.57 -9.77
CA LEU A 289 6.00 -19.46 -9.01
C LEU A 289 6.02 -18.13 -9.77
N SER A 290 6.94 -17.89 -10.70
CA SER A 290 6.87 -16.69 -11.58
C SER A 290 5.72 -16.70 -12.60
N GLY A 291 5.04 -17.85 -12.76
CA GLY A 291 3.75 -17.90 -13.44
C GLY A 291 2.61 -17.23 -12.65
N ILE A 292 2.73 -17.21 -11.32
CA ILE A 292 1.70 -16.81 -10.35
C ILE A 292 2.06 -15.48 -9.68
N LEU A 293 3.23 -15.41 -9.06
CA LEU A 293 3.79 -14.25 -8.39
C LEU A 293 4.42 -13.28 -9.41
N ALA A 294 4.20 -11.99 -9.19
CA ALA A 294 4.86 -10.89 -9.88
C ALA A 294 6.25 -10.55 -9.30
N GLY A 295 6.77 -11.35 -8.36
CA GLY A 295 8.10 -11.22 -7.76
C GLY A 295 8.07 -11.13 -6.23
N GLY A 296 9.03 -10.42 -5.63
CA GLY A 296 9.04 -10.19 -4.19
C GLY A 296 10.00 -9.11 -3.68
N VAL A 297 9.81 -8.72 -2.42
CA VAL A 297 10.51 -7.65 -1.71
C VAL A 297 11.19 -8.22 -0.44
N LEU A 298 12.49 -8.02 -0.32
CA LEU A 298 13.28 -8.47 0.84
C LEU A 298 13.15 -7.48 2.03
N ALA A 299 12.88 -8.01 3.22
CA ALA A 299 13.22 -7.38 4.49
C ALA A 299 14.68 -7.74 4.88
N GLU A 300 15.62 -6.79 4.95
CA GLU A 300 15.50 -5.36 4.62
C GLU A 300 16.87 -4.78 4.21
N PHE A 301 16.91 -3.55 3.70
CA PHE A 301 18.18 -2.98 3.23
C PHE A 301 19.07 -2.52 4.40
N PHE A 302 18.56 -1.66 5.28
CA PHE A 302 19.32 -1.10 6.41
C PHE A 302 19.13 -1.91 7.68
N ARG A 303 20.24 -2.19 8.37
CA ARG A 303 20.23 -2.73 9.73
C ARG A 303 19.59 -1.74 10.69
N HIS A 304 18.94 -2.25 11.72
CA HIS A 304 18.31 -1.42 12.76
C HIS A 304 19.33 -0.85 13.74
N ASN A 305 19.13 0.39 14.19
CA ASN A 305 19.86 0.97 15.33
C ASN A 305 18.96 0.95 16.58
N ILE A 306 18.75 -0.24 17.14
CA ILE A 306 17.80 -0.45 18.24
C ILE A 306 18.51 -0.56 19.60
N SER A 307 17.99 0.19 20.57
CA SER A 307 18.47 0.21 21.97
C SER A 307 17.82 -0.80 22.91
N ASP A 308 16.78 -1.54 22.48
CA ASP A 308 16.00 -2.44 23.36
C ASP A 308 16.73 -3.73 23.78
N GLY A 309 17.92 -3.99 23.23
CA GLY A 309 18.71 -5.18 23.49
C GLY A 309 18.46 -6.34 22.51
N SER A 310 17.71 -6.14 21.43
CA SER A 310 17.53 -7.10 20.34
C SER A 310 18.88 -7.67 19.89
N GLN A 311 18.92 -9.00 19.82
CA GLN A 311 20.09 -9.75 19.37
C GLN A 311 19.97 -10.21 17.91
N VAL A 312 18.95 -9.73 17.18
CA VAL A 312 18.66 -10.12 15.80
C VAL A 312 18.36 -8.92 14.90
N ASP A 313 18.57 -9.08 13.60
CA ASP A 313 18.58 -8.01 12.59
C ASP A 313 18.24 -8.61 11.21
N TYR A 314 17.71 -7.82 10.25
CA TYR A 314 17.51 -8.27 8.86
C TYR A 314 18.36 -7.48 7.84
N GLY A 315 19.03 -6.41 8.22
CA GLY A 315 19.69 -5.52 7.26
C GLY A 315 20.81 -6.14 6.43
N LEU A 316 20.96 -5.66 5.20
CA LEU A 316 22.10 -5.96 4.31
C LEU A 316 23.26 -4.95 4.47
N VAL A 317 22.97 -3.72 4.92
CA VAL A 317 23.97 -2.68 5.19
C VAL A 317 23.77 -2.05 6.56
N THR A 318 24.79 -1.47 7.17
CA THR A 318 24.67 -0.71 8.43
C THR A 318 23.61 0.41 8.38
N ALA A 319 23.02 0.75 9.53
CA ALA A 319 22.11 1.90 9.70
C ALA A 319 22.69 3.27 9.29
N ASP A 320 24.01 3.36 9.07
CA ASP A 320 24.69 4.58 8.59
C ASP A 320 24.19 5.00 7.21
N ARG A 321 23.41 6.08 7.21
CA ARG A 321 22.81 6.76 6.05
C ARG A 321 23.82 7.42 5.10
N THR A 322 25.10 7.51 5.46
CA THR A 322 26.14 8.21 4.69
C THR A 322 27.21 7.26 4.15
N THR A 323 27.61 6.27 4.95
CA THR A 323 28.76 5.40 4.66
C THR A 323 28.39 3.93 4.92
N PRO A 324 27.54 3.32 4.07
CA PRO A 324 27.05 1.96 4.27
C PRO A 324 28.20 0.93 4.27
N LYS A 325 28.27 0.14 5.34
CA LYS A 325 29.12 -1.06 5.40
C LYS A 325 28.25 -2.29 5.14
N LEU A 326 28.72 -3.15 4.25
CA LEU A 326 28.01 -4.36 3.83
C LEU A 326 28.07 -5.45 4.93
N SER A 327 26.98 -6.19 5.12
CA SER A 327 27.00 -7.45 5.87
C SER A 327 27.34 -8.63 4.94
N PRO A 328 27.78 -9.79 5.46
CA PRO A 328 27.93 -11.00 4.64
C PRO A 328 26.63 -11.42 3.92
N GLY A 329 25.48 -11.10 4.50
CA GLY A 329 24.17 -11.29 3.87
C GLY A 329 23.99 -10.48 2.58
N TYR A 330 24.65 -9.33 2.43
CA TYR A 330 24.64 -8.57 1.17
C TYR A 330 25.23 -9.39 0.02
N ASP A 331 26.40 -10.01 0.23
CA ASP A 331 27.08 -10.82 -0.79
C ASP A 331 26.32 -12.12 -1.08
N ALA A 332 25.72 -12.74 -0.07
CA ALA A 332 24.86 -13.91 -0.24
C ALA A 332 23.58 -13.58 -1.03
N PHE A 333 22.90 -12.48 -0.70
CA PHE A 333 21.71 -12.04 -1.43
C PHE A 333 22.04 -11.62 -2.86
N SER A 334 23.14 -10.89 -3.06
CA SER A 334 23.68 -10.56 -4.40
C SER A 334 23.91 -11.81 -5.24
N SER A 335 24.51 -12.85 -4.65
CA SER A 335 24.76 -14.13 -5.31
C SER A 335 23.46 -14.86 -5.69
N ALA A 336 22.46 -14.88 -4.80
CA ALA A 336 21.14 -15.45 -5.09
C ALA A 336 20.41 -14.67 -6.21
N MET A 337 20.46 -13.34 -6.17
CA MET A 337 19.86 -12.45 -7.18
C MET A 337 20.57 -12.48 -8.54
N ALA A 338 21.83 -12.91 -8.59
CA ALA A 338 22.56 -13.17 -9.83
C ALA A 338 22.23 -14.55 -10.45
N ALA A 339 21.76 -15.51 -9.64
CA ALA A 339 21.42 -16.86 -10.10
C ALA A 339 20.05 -16.94 -10.81
N ILE A 340 19.09 -16.09 -10.44
CA ILE A 340 17.73 -16.11 -10.98
C ILE A 340 17.67 -15.74 -12.46
N LYS A 341 16.83 -16.46 -13.21
CA LYS A 341 16.62 -16.26 -14.67
C LYS A 341 15.13 -16.22 -15.01
N PRO A 342 14.37 -15.24 -14.48
CA PRO A 342 12.95 -15.10 -14.79
C PRO A 342 12.74 -14.89 -16.29
N LYS A 343 11.64 -15.43 -16.82
CA LYS A 343 11.28 -15.37 -18.23
C LYS A 343 10.09 -14.42 -18.41
N PRO A 344 10.32 -13.10 -18.56
CA PRO A 344 9.23 -12.14 -18.69
C PRO A 344 8.42 -12.40 -19.97
N THR A 345 7.10 -12.32 -19.88
CA THR A 345 6.21 -12.29 -21.04
C THR A 345 6.07 -10.86 -21.59
N ASN A 346 5.43 -10.71 -22.75
CA ASN A 346 5.00 -9.41 -23.26
C ASN A 346 3.48 -9.27 -23.13
N SER A 347 3.00 -8.08 -22.79
CA SER A 347 1.59 -7.77 -22.55
C SER A 347 0.68 -8.06 -23.75
N VAL A 348 1.21 -8.04 -24.98
CA VAL A 348 0.49 -8.43 -26.21
C VAL A 348 0.31 -9.95 -26.29
N ALA A 349 1.29 -10.73 -25.86
CA ALA A 349 1.23 -12.19 -25.82
C ALA A 349 0.55 -12.74 -24.56
N TYR A 350 0.48 -11.92 -23.49
CA TYR A 350 -0.16 -12.30 -22.23
C TYR A 350 -1.68 -12.26 -22.32
N ASN A 351 -2.27 -13.45 -22.19
CA ASN A 351 -3.70 -13.67 -22.03
C ASN A 351 -3.96 -14.15 -20.58
N PRO A 352 -4.61 -13.36 -19.71
CA PRO A 352 -4.96 -13.80 -18.36
C PRO A 352 -5.84 -15.05 -18.39
N THR A 353 -5.51 -16.05 -17.57
CA THR A 353 -6.35 -17.24 -17.37
C THR A 353 -7.44 -16.96 -16.33
N ALA A 354 -7.07 -16.34 -15.21
CA ALA A 354 -8.00 -15.77 -14.24
C ALA A 354 -8.63 -14.48 -14.82
N THR A 355 -9.92 -14.56 -15.15
CA THR A 355 -10.68 -13.45 -15.76
C THR A 355 -11.96 -13.09 -15.00
N ALA A 356 -12.52 -14.02 -14.22
CA ALA A 356 -13.62 -13.75 -13.30
C ALA A 356 -13.05 -13.33 -11.94
N ARG A 357 -13.48 -12.18 -11.41
CA ARG A 357 -13.23 -11.82 -10.00
C ARG A 357 -13.95 -12.81 -9.07
N PRO A 358 -13.42 -13.07 -7.86
CA PRO A 358 -14.13 -13.88 -6.88
C PRO A 358 -15.44 -13.23 -6.44
N SER A 359 -16.37 -14.03 -5.94
CA SER A 359 -17.56 -13.54 -5.26
C SER A 359 -17.16 -12.93 -3.91
N CYS A 360 -17.70 -11.77 -3.56
CA CYS A 360 -17.45 -11.19 -2.23
C CYS A 360 -17.92 -12.16 -1.13
N PRO A 361 -17.11 -12.45 -0.11
CA PRO A 361 -17.52 -13.31 0.99
C PRO A 361 -18.69 -12.70 1.75
N THR A 362 -19.69 -13.52 2.05
CA THR A 362 -20.91 -13.12 2.78
C THR A 362 -20.87 -13.59 4.23
N GLN A 363 -21.51 -12.85 5.12
CA GLN A 363 -21.83 -13.27 6.49
C GLN A 363 -22.86 -14.40 6.52
N ALA A 364 -22.44 -15.63 6.20
CA ALA A 364 -23.26 -16.80 6.45
C ALA A 364 -23.33 -17.10 7.96
N ALA A 365 -24.44 -17.65 8.44
CA ALA A 365 -24.55 -18.10 9.83
C ALA A 365 -23.44 -19.12 10.15
N GLY A 366 -22.68 -18.88 11.22
CA GLY A 366 -21.50 -19.68 11.58
C GLY A 366 -20.23 -19.38 10.76
N SER A 367 -20.21 -18.33 9.93
CA SER A 367 -18.99 -17.81 9.31
C SER A 367 -18.15 -17.04 10.33
N ALA A 368 -16.83 -17.18 10.27
CA ALA A 368 -15.88 -16.31 10.98
C ALA A 368 -15.66 -14.95 10.28
N TRP A 369 -16.28 -14.74 9.10
CA TRP A 369 -16.20 -13.51 8.34
C TRP A 369 -17.31 -12.53 8.73
N LEU A 370 -16.92 -11.37 9.25
CA LEU A 370 -17.81 -10.32 9.76
C LEU A 370 -17.85 -9.05 8.89
N ALA A 371 -17.12 -8.96 7.77
CA ALA A 371 -17.23 -7.77 6.92
C ALA A 371 -18.54 -7.77 6.11
N SER A 372 -19.25 -6.64 6.12
CA SER A 372 -20.28 -6.34 5.11
C SER A 372 -19.62 -5.95 3.78
N SER A 373 -20.30 -6.21 2.65
CA SER A 373 -19.91 -5.67 1.34
C SER A 373 -20.32 -4.21 1.14
N VAL A 374 -21.17 -3.67 2.02
CA VAL A 374 -21.46 -2.22 2.04
C VAL A 374 -20.27 -1.52 2.69
N LEU A 375 -19.70 -0.56 1.95
CA LEU A 375 -18.56 0.24 2.39
C LEU A 375 -19.04 1.55 3.05
N PRO A 376 -18.28 2.15 3.98
CA PRO A 376 -18.57 3.50 4.48
C PRO A 376 -18.62 4.53 3.34
N PRO A 377 -19.31 5.67 3.52
CA PRO A 377 -19.24 6.78 2.57
C PRO A 377 -17.80 7.31 2.45
N LYS A 378 -17.53 8.07 1.37
CA LYS A 378 -16.26 8.78 1.21
C LYS A 378 -16.16 9.90 2.25
N PRO A 379 -15.06 10.01 3.02
CA PRO A 379 -14.88 11.10 3.97
C PRO A 379 -14.94 12.46 3.26
N PHE A 380 -15.84 13.33 3.73
CA PHE A 380 -16.04 14.65 3.14
C PHE A 380 -15.81 15.75 4.18
N PRO A 381 -14.56 16.26 4.29
CA PRO A 381 -14.37 17.67 3.99
C PRO A 381 -15.27 18.62 4.78
N GLU A 382 -16.10 19.28 4.02
CA GLU A 382 -16.88 20.43 4.41
C GLU A 382 -18.10 20.02 5.24
N LEU A 383 -18.69 18.83 4.99
CA LEU A 383 -19.85 18.34 5.76
C LEU A 383 -19.53 18.12 7.24
N CYS A 384 -18.35 17.57 7.56
CA CYS A 384 -17.93 17.35 8.94
C CYS A 384 -17.69 18.68 9.67
N GLU A 385 -17.12 19.68 9.00
CA GLU A 385 -16.93 21.01 9.56
C GLU A 385 -18.28 21.72 9.75
N CYS A 386 -19.19 21.61 8.79
CA CYS A 386 -20.55 22.15 8.89
C CYS A 386 -21.34 21.54 10.05
N MET A 387 -21.27 20.22 10.25
CA MET A 387 -21.85 19.54 11.41
C MET A 387 -21.18 20.02 12.70
N PHE A 388 -19.85 20.05 12.75
CA PHE A 388 -19.16 20.53 13.95
C PHE A 388 -19.54 21.97 14.29
N ASN A 389 -19.79 22.83 13.30
CA ASN A 389 -20.24 24.21 13.51
C ASN A 389 -21.69 24.34 14.03
N THR A 390 -22.55 23.33 13.91
CA THR A 390 -23.86 23.33 14.59
C THR A 390 -23.75 23.03 16.09
N THR A 391 -22.71 22.31 16.52
CA THR A 391 -22.55 21.93 17.93
C THR A 391 -22.18 23.11 18.83
N ARG A 392 -22.80 23.18 20.03
CA ARG A 392 -22.41 24.13 21.09
C ARG A 392 -21.62 23.46 22.20
N CYS A 393 -21.90 22.19 22.51
CA CYS A 393 -21.06 21.42 23.42
C CYS A 393 -19.95 20.72 22.63
N VAL A 394 -18.69 21.17 22.79
CA VAL A 394 -17.57 20.74 21.95
C VAL A 394 -16.47 20.04 22.75
N ALA A 395 -15.82 19.04 22.12
CA ALA A 395 -14.77 18.24 22.72
C ALA A 395 -13.55 19.08 23.15
N LYS A 396 -13.01 18.78 24.33
CA LYS A 396 -11.76 19.37 24.86
C LYS A 396 -10.56 18.84 24.07
N SER A 397 -10.25 19.46 22.94
CA SER A 397 -9.24 19.03 21.95
C SER A 397 -7.95 18.38 22.51
N ARG A 398 -7.37 18.92 23.60
CA ARG A 398 -6.16 18.36 24.26
C ARG A 398 -6.32 16.95 24.84
N GLN A 399 -7.54 16.43 24.98
CA GLN A 399 -7.81 15.06 25.43
C GLN A 399 -8.02 14.09 24.26
N PHE A 400 -8.06 14.60 23.02
CA PHE A 400 -8.31 13.86 21.79
C PHE A 400 -7.13 13.95 20.80
N SER A 401 -6.16 14.85 21.02
CA SER A 401 -4.94 15.01 20.20
C SER A 401 -3.99 13.82 20.25
N ASP A 402 -4.10 12.98 21.29
CA ASP A 402 -3.05 12.03 21.65
C ASP A 402 -3.40 10.58 21.25
N ASN A 403 -4.55 10.34 20.61
CA ASN A 403 -5.01 9.00 20.25
C ASN A 403 -6.01 9.00 19.06
N PRO A 404 -5.60 8.60 17.83
CA PRO A 404 -6.50 8.46 16.69
C PRO A 404 -7.53 7.31 16.84
N ASN A 405 -7.35 6.40 17.80
CA ASN A 405 -8.19 5.20 18.00
C ASN A 405 -9.35 5.45 18.98
N TRP A 406 -9.86 6.67 19.07
CA TRP A 406 -10.72 7.13 20.18
C TRP A 406 -12.11 6.45 20.29
N ILE A 407 -12.76 6.01 19.19
CA ILE A 407 -14.03 5.24 19.22
C ILE A 407 -13.81 3.76 19.56
N THR A 408 -12.61 3.24 19.29
CA THR A 408 -12.33 1.79 19.28
C THR A 408 -11.36 1.34 20.37
N SER A 409 -10.63 2.26 20.99
CA SER A 409 -9.77 2.01 22.15
C SER A 409 -10.56 2.05 23.46
N THR A 410 -10.17 1.20 24.41
CA THR A 410 -10.87 0.92 25.67
C THR A 410 -10.68 2.03 26.71
N GLY A 411 -11.01 3.26 26.36
CA GLY A 411 -10.80 4.47 27.16
C GLY A 411 -12.08 5.19 27.59
N THR A 412 -11.93 6.38 28.17
CA THR A 412 -13.03 7.21 28.66
C THR A 412 -14.02 7.62 27.56
N ALA A 413 -13.54 7.85 26.34
CA ALA A 413 -14.42 8.21 25.21
C ALA A 413 -15.34 7.06 24.78
N ASP A 414 -14.83 5.83 24.68
CA ASP A 414 -15.64 4.61 24.42
C ASP A 414 -16.66 4.35 25.54
N SER A 415 -16.28 4.56 26.81
CA SER A 415 -17.23 4.41 27.92
C SER A 415 -18.33 5.48 27.90
N ILE A 416 -18.03 6.70 27.47
CA ILE A 416 -19.01 7.78 27.26
C ILE A 416 -19.89 7.49 26.04
N TYR A 417 -19.32 7.05 24.91
CA TYR A 417 -20.08 6.61 23.74
C TYR A 417 -21.09 5.52 24.14
N LYS A 418 -20.61 4.46 24.81
CA LYS A 418 -21.48 3.39 25.33
C LYS A 418 -22.51 3.90 26.31
N LYS A 419 -22.19 4.86 27.19
CA LYS A 419 -23.19 5.48 28.09
C LYS A 419 -24.28 6.18 27.28
N VAL A 420 -23.91 7.18 26.47
CA VAL A 420 -24.86 8.05 25.76
C VAL A 420 -25.69 7.26 24.75
N CYS A 421 -25.05 6.44 23.91
CA CYS A 421 -25.76 5.71 22.86
C CYS A 421 -26.63 4.55 23.38
N ASN A 422 -26.33 3.99 24.56
CA ASN A 422 -27.22 3.02 25.23
C ASN A 422 -28.37 3.70 25.99
N GLU A 423 -28.17 4.91 26.51
CA GLU A 423 -29.26 5.72 27.06
C GLU A 423 -30.24 6.18 25.96
N SER A 424 -29.72 6.59 24.81
CA SER A 424 -30.51 7.06 23.68
C SER A 424 -29.77 6.92 22.34
N GLU A 425 -30.17 5.95 21.52
CA GLU A 425 -29.57 5.70 20.19
C GLU A 425 -29.74 6.89 19.23
N SER A 426 -30.73 7.77 19.44
CA SER A 426 -30.93 8.98 18.64
C SER A 426 -29.73 9.93 18.72
N ASP A 427 -29.10 10.02 19.91
CA ASP A 427 -28.04 10.98 20.20
C ASP A 427 -26.74 10.65 19.44
N CYS A 428 -26.65 9.44 18.88
CA CYS A 428 -25.50 8.93 18.14
C CYS A 428 -25.82 8.60 16.68
N THR A 429 -27.02 8.94 16.18
CA THR A 429 -27.49 8.52 14.85
C THR A 429 -26.56 8.96 13.72
N GLY A 430 -26.22 10.25 13.62
CA GLY A 430 -25.42 10.76 12.51
C GLY A 430 -23.98 10.24 12.44
N VAL A 431 -23.41 9.87 13.58
CA VAL A 431 -22.03 9.35 13.70
C VAL A 431 -21.95 7.81 13.71
N ARG A 432 -23.09 7.11 13.68
CA ARG A 432 -23.13 5.64 13.77
C ARG A 432 -22.42 4.99 12.58
N ALA A 433 -21.46 4.12 12.91
CA ALA A 433 -20.76 3.23 12.00
C ALA A 433 -20.90 1.77 12.48
N ASN A 434 -21.27 0.86 11.59
CA ASN A 434 -21.26 -0.58 11.84
C ASN A 434 -20.96 -1.33 10.54
N SER A 435 -19.69 -1.71 10.40
CA SER A 435 -19.16 -2.47 9.27
C SER A 435 -19.58 -3.93 9.21
N THR A 436 -20.13 -4.47 10.31
CA THR A 436 -20.76 -5.78 10.33
C THR A 436 -22.15 -5.69 9.68
N SER A 437 -23.01 -4.75 10.06
CA SER A 437 -24.32 -4.60 9.42
C SER A 437 -24.28 -3.82 8.10
N GLY A 438 -23.15 -3.18 7.76
CA GLY A 438 -23.06 -2.27 6.61
C GLY A 438 -23.83 -0.97 6.78
N VAL A 439 -24.02 -0.52 8.03
CA VAL A 439 -24.80 0.68 8.36
C VAL A 439 -23.84 1.81 8.70
N TYR A 440 -23.90 2.88 7.91
CA TYR A 440 -23.07 4.07 8.06
C TYR A 440 -23.94 5.30 7.87
N HIS A 441 -23.71 6.34 8.66
CA HIS A 441 -24.45 7.60 8.60
C HIS A 441 -23.54 8.77 8.19
N ALA A 442 -24.12 9.94 7.95
CA ALA A 442 -23.46 11.07 7.28
C ALA A 442 -22.11 11.48 7.91
N PHE A 443 -22.05 11.45 9.24
CA PHE A 443 -20.93 11.92 10.04
C PHE A 443 -20.05 10.78 10.54
N SER A 444 -20.28 9.54 10.09
CA SER A 444 -19.50 8.36 10.50
C SER A 444 -18.04 8.37 10.02
N THR A 445 -17.67 9.36 9.20
CA THR A 445 -16.31 9.61 8.68
C THR A 445 -15.71 10.93 9.21
N CYS A 446 -16.37 11.57 10.18
CA CYS A 446 -15.86 12.75 10.86
C CYS A 446 -14.89 12.36 11.98
N ASN A 447 -13.93 13.23 12.27
CA ASN A 447 -12.82 12.94 13.17
C ASN A 447 -13.26 12.83 14.64
N ALA A 448 -12.28 12.55 15.52
CA ALA A 448 -12.50 12.38 16.94
C ALA A 448 -13.25 13.51 17.64
N ILE A 449 -12.79 14.73 17.42
CA ILE A 449 -13.29 15.93 18.05
C ILE A 449 -14.70 16.24 17.52
N GLU A 450 -14.89 16.12 16.21
CA GLU A 450 -16.16 16.37 15.53
C GLU A 450 -17.25 15.39 16.01
N SER A 451 -16.97 14.10 15.91
CA SER A 451 -17.92 13.03 16.24
C SER A 451 -18.23 12.94 17.74
N TYR A 452 -17.25 13.21 18.62
CA TYR A 452 -17.54 13.34 20.05
C TYR A 452 -18.40 14.58 20.36
N SER A 453 -18.14 15.71 19.69
CA SER A 453 -18.91 16.95 19.90
C SER A 453 -20.36 16.79 19.45
N TYR A 454 -20.63 16.04 18.37
CA TYR A 454 -21.99 15.66 17.98
C TYR A 454 -22.73 14.98 19.15
N ILE A 455 -22.14 13.90 19.70
CA ILE A 455 -22.73 13.10 20.78
C ILE A 455 -22.92 13.95 22.04
N ALA A 456 -21.89 14.70 22.44
CA ALA A 456 -21.92 15.56 23.62
C ALA A 456 -22.97 16.68 23.49
N ASN A 457 -23.15 17.24 22.29
CA ASN A 457 -24.15 18.26 22.01
C ASN A 457 -25.58 17.69 22.09
N HIS A 458 -25.86 16.56 21.44
CA HIS A 458 -27.19 15.91 21.53
C HIS A 458 -27.52 15.49 22.97
N TYR A 459 -26.55 14.94 23.70
CA TYR A 459 -26.71 14.64 25.13
C TYR A 459 -27.04 15.89 25.95
N TRP A 460 -26.29 16.98 25.75
CA TRP A 460 -26.49 18.25 26.45
C TRP A 460 -27.85 18.90 26.11
N GLU A 461 -28.27 18.90 24.85
CA GLU A 461 -29.57 19.43 24.43
C GLU A 461 -30.73 18.67 25.09
N ARG A 462 -30.66 17.33 25.09
CA ARG A 462 -31.65 16.44 25.72
C ARG A 462 -31.79 16.67 27.24
N HIS A 463 -30.70 17.01 27.94
CA HIS A 463 -30.71 17.22 29.39
C HIS A 463 -30.88 18.70 29.82
N SER A 464 -30.77 19.66 28.91
CA SER A 464 -30.92 21.10 29.18
C SER A 464 -32.18 21.73 28.56
N ASN A 465 -33.03 20.93 27.90
CA ASN A 465 -34.14 21.37 27.04
C ASN A 465 -33.70 22.42 25.99
N GLY A 466 -32.43 22.39 25.56
CA GLY A 466 -31.82 23.41 24.70
C GLY A 466 -31.69 24.82 25.31
N THR A 467 -32.08 25.01 26.58
CA THR A 467 -32.12 26.34 27.24
C THR A 467 -30.89 26.67 28.08
N GLY A 468 -30.03 25.68 28.35
CA GLY A 468 -28.91 25.81 29.28
C GLY A 468 -29.31 25.93 30.77
N ASN A 469 -30.61 25.87 31.11
CA ASN A 469 -31.07 25.82 32.49
C ASN A 469 -31.06 24.37 32.99
N PHE A 470 -30.15 24.06 33.91
CA PHE A 470 -29.97 22.72 34.44
C PHE A 470 -30.85 22.46 35.68
N THR A 471 -31.54 21.32 35.69
CA THR A 471 -32.19 20.77 36.89
C THR A 471 -31.36 19.63 37.50
N GLY A 472 -30.05 19.82 37.65
CA GLY A 472 -29.15 18.84 38.29
C GLY A 472 -27.67 19.04 37.93
N PRO A 473 -26.75 18.38 38.67
CA PRO A 473 -25.30 18.43 38.39
C PRO A 473 -24.90 17.74 37.08
N GLU A 474 -25.79 16.94 36.48
CA GLU A 474 -25.55 16.15 35.26
C GLU A 474 -25.91 16.90 33.96
N GLY A 475 -26.47 18.12 34.04
CA GLY A 475 -26.98 18.82 32.85
C GLY A 475 -25.96 19.64 32.06
N GLY A 476 -24.81 19.98 32.64
CA GLY A 476 -23.81 20.85 32.00
C GLY A 476 -23.18 20.23 30.75
N CYS A 477 -22.61 21.04 29.86
CA CYS A 477 -21.84 20.51 28.73
C CYS A 477 -20.66 19.63 29.21
N ASP A 478 -19.98 20.05 30.28
CA ASP A 478 -18.90 19.28 30.91
C ASP A 478 -19.39 18.14 31.84
N SER A 479 -20.67 17.75 31.78
CA SER A 479 -21.22 16.63 32.55
C SER A 479 -20.55 15.29 32.24
N LEU A 480 -19.97 15.17 31.04
CA LEU A 480 -19.20 14.02 30.57
C LEU A 480 -17.68 14.20 30.80
N GLY A 481 -17.24 15.34 31.37
CA GLY A 481 -15.85 15.63 31.74
C GLY A 481 -14.88 15.99 30.59
N LEU A 482 -15.30 15.79 29.34
CA LEU A 482 -14.46 15.95 28.13
C LEU A 482 -14.97 17.04 27.16
N ALA A 483 -15.88 17.93 27.58
CA ALA A 483 -16.45 18.95 26.69
C ALA A 483 -16.58 20.33 27.36
N ASP A 484 -16.46 21.38 26.57
CA ASP A 484 -16.68 22.77 26.97
C ASP A 484 -17.79 23.40 26.12
N LEU A 485 -18.52 24.36 26.69
CA LEU A 485 -19.55 25.11 25.97
C LEU A 485 -18.91 26.19 25.09
N ARG A 486 -19.09 26.09 23.77
CA ARG A 486 -18.74 27.11 22.79
C ARG A 486 -19.88 28.11 22.65
N ASP A 487 -19.63 29.34 23.09
CA ASP A 487 -20.56 30.46 22.98
C ASP A 487 -19.83 31.75 22.53
N PRO A 488 -20.30 32.46 21.48
CA PRO A 488 -21.44 32.12 20.63
C PRO A 488 -21.19 30.87 19.76
N GLN A 489 -22.28 30.25 19.30
CA GLN A 489 -22.22 29.25 18.23
C GLN A 489 -21.70 29.92 16.93
N PRO A 490 -20.87 29.25 16.12
CA PRO A 490 -20.53 29.72 14.78
C PRO A 490 -21.77 29.95 13.90
N ALA A 491 -21.69 30.94 13.01
CA ALA A 491 -22.69 31.12 11.98
C ALA A 491 -22.58 29.97 10.95
N ILE A 492 -23.72 29.39 10.57
CA ILE A 492 -23.81 28.38 9.52
C ILE A 492 -23.97 29.12 8.18
N SER A 493 -23.16 28.77 7.17
CA SER A 493 -23.26 29.36 5.82
C SER A 493 -24.35 28.69 4.98
N ASP A 494 -24.69 29.31 3.84
CA ASP A 494 -25.65 28.74 2.89
C ASP A 494 -25.16 27.40 2.31
N GLU A 495 -23.84 27.27 2.08
CA GLU A 495 -23.20 26.02 1.67
C GLU A 495 -23.37 24.94 2.73
N CYS A 496 -23.10 25.27 4.00
CA CYS A 496 -23.29 24.32 5.10
C CYS A 496 -24.76 23.91 5.27
N SER A 497 -25.70 24.85 5.13
CA SER A 497 -27.13 24.53 5.18
C SER A 497 -27.51 23.55 4.07
N PHE A 498 -27.04 23.78 2.84
CA PHE A 498 -27.26 22.86 1.70
C PHE A 498 -26.65 21.47 1.89
N LEU A 499 -25.48 21.36 2.54
CA LEU A 499 -24.86 20.06 2.85
C LEU A 499 -25.64 19.32 3.94
N LEU A 500 -26.06 20.03 5.00
CA LEU A 500 -26.79 19.48 6.14
C LEU A 500 -28.23 19.05 5.77
N ASP A 501 -28.94 19.84 4.95
CA ASP A 501 -30.31 19.54 4.51
C ASP A 501 -30.43 18.20 3.74
N GLN A 502 -29.37 17.80 3.03
CA GLN A 502 -29.35 16.52 2.30
C GLN A 502 -29.25 15.31 3.21
N VAL A 503 -28.46 15.42 4.28
CA VAL A 503 -28.13 14.27 5.15
C VAL A 503 -29.20 14.00 6.20
N GLY A 504 -30.20 14.88 6.33
CA GLY A 504 -31.29 14.76 7.28
C GLY A 504 -30.96 15.35 8.65
N THR A 505 -32.00 15.52 9.47
CA THR A 505 -31.92 16.32 10.70
C THR A 505 -30.87 15.82 11.68
N ASN A 506 -30.63 14.51 11.71
CA ASN A 506 -29.64 13.88 12.58
C ASN A 506 -28.55 13.16 11.77
N GLY A 507 -28.27 13.62 10.53
CA GLY A 507 -27.29 12.98 9.64
C GLY A 507 -27.65 11.55 9.23
N GLU A 508 -28.93 11.18 9.25
CA GLU A 508 -29.35 9.80 9.05
C GLU A 508 -29.20 9.27 7.60
N LYS A 509 -28.91 10.13 6.62
CA LYS A 509 -28.76 9.82 5.18
C LYS A 509 -27.36 10.17 4.66
N TRP A 510 -27.00 9.64 3.49
CA TRP A 510 -25.73 9.99 2.83
C TRP A 510 -25.84 11.28 2.03
N LEU A 511 -24.72 11.98 1.89
CA LEU A 511 -24.59 13.14 1.00
C LEU A 511 -24.75 12.71 -0.46
N THR A 512 -25.51 13.49 -1.26
CA THR A 512 -25.81 13.16 -2.67
C THR A 512 -25.24 14.16 -3.67
N ALA A 513 -24.91 15.38 -3.22
CA ALA A 513 -24.25 16.42 -3.99
C ALA A 513 -23.31 17.22 -3.09
N THR A 514 -22.05 17.37 -3.51
CA THR A 514 -20.98 18.07 -2.76
C THR A 514 -20.88 19.56 -3.07
N ALA A 515 -21.63 20.06 -4.07
CA ALA A 515 -21.62 21.45 -4.49
C ALA A 515 -23.03 21.99 -4.71
N LEU A 516 -23.24 23.28 -4.39
CA LEU A 516 -24.46 24.00 -4.69
C LEU A 516 -24.76 23.96 -6.21
N PRO A 517 -26.03 23.75 -6.61
CA PRO A 517 -26.41 23.90 -8.02
C PRO A 517 -26.21 25.35 -8.45
N VAL A 518 -25.24 25.60 -9.34
CA VAL A 518 -25.00 26.92 -9.91
C VAL A 518 -26.27 27.40 -10.60
N SER A 519 -26.89 28.43 -10.03
CA SER A 519 -28.04 29.10 -10.65
C SER A 519 -27.60 29.78 -11.93
N THR A 520 -27.73 29.06 -13.04
CA THR A 520 -27.53 29.61 -14.38
C THR A 520 -28.68 30.56 -14.71
N THR A 521 -28.53 31.82 -14.29
CA THR A 521 -29.35 32.93 -14.76
C THR A 521 -29.07 33.17 -16.24
N ALA A 522 -29.71 32.36 -17.07
CA ALA A 522 -29.72 32.47 -18.51
C ALA A 522 -30.31 33.83 -18.91
N SER A 523 -29.42 34.82 -19.03
CA SER A 523 -29.75 36.16 -19.51
C SER A 523 -30.10 36.07 -20.99
N SER A 524 -31.40 35.98 -21.25
CA SER A 524 -31.99 35.81 -22.57
C SER A 524 -31.96 37.12 -23.37
N SER A 525 -30.82 37.41 -24.01
CA SER A 525 -30.75 38.44 -25.06
C SER A 525 -31.28 37.89 -26.39
N ALA A 526 -32.57 38.10 -26.64
CA ALA A 526 -33.21 37.71 -27.89
C ALA A 526 -32.67 38.51 -29.09
N GLY A 527 -32.08 37.81 -30.06
CA GLY A 527 -31.81 38.29 -31.42
C GLY A 527 -32.56 37.43 -32.42
N GLY A 528 -33.50 38.02 -33.16
CA GLY A 528 -34.44 37.28 -34.03
C GLY A 528 -33.81 36.69 -35.32
N PRO A 529 -34.51 35.75 -35.99
CA PRO A 529 -33.92 34.91 -37.04
C PRO A 529 -34.18 35.39 -38.47
N THR A 530 -33.29 35.06 -39.41
CA THR A 530 -33.57 35.08 -40.87
C THR A 530 -32.97 33.88 -41.62
N SER A 531 -33.86 32.96 -42.01
CA SER A 531 -33.90 32.12 -43.23
C SER A 531 -32.65 31.38 -43.78
N LEU A 532 -32.81 30.06 -43.93
CA LEU A 532 -32.18 29.21 -44.96
C LEU A 532 -33.06 29.27 -46.25
N ALA A 533 -32.79 28.70 -47.44
CA ALA A 533 -31.72 27.91 -48.09
C ALA A 533 -31.72 28.32 -49.60
N PRO A 534 -31.42 27.50 -50.66
CA PRO A 534 -30.59 26.29 -50.85
C PRO A 534 -29.51 26.49 -51.98
N PRO A 535 -28.75 25.45 -52.46
CA PRO A 535 -27.47 25.65 -53.18
C PRO A 535 -27.40 25.26 -54.69
N SER A 536 -26.19 25.39 -55.29
CA SER A 536 -25.63 24.77 -56.54
C SER A 536 -25.61 25.63 -57.82
N PRO A 537 -24.77 25.33 -58.86
CA PRO A 537 -23.58 24.45 -58.97
C PRO A 537 -22.34 25.07 -59.72
N SER A 538 -21.34 24.23 -60.02
CA SER A 538 -20.29 24.36 -61.08
C SER A 538 -18.99 25.15 -60.73
N ASN A 539 -17.79 24.86 -61.28
CA ASN A 539 -17.28 23.65 -61.96
C ASN A 539 -15.73 23.63 -61.99
N SER A 540 -15.15 22.43 -62.22
CA SER A 540 -13.82 22.17 -62.83
C SER A 540 -12.52 22.68 -62.16
N GLY A 541 -11.68 21.74 -61.71
CA GLY A 541 -10.25 22.00 -61.40
C GLY A 541 -9.50 20.74 -60.95
N LEU A 542 -8.85 20.01 -61.88
CA LEU A 542 -8.26 18.69 -61.61
C LEU A 542 -6.78 18.77 -61.19
N THR A 543 -6.41 18.00 -60.15
CA THR A 543 -5.07 17.46 -59.81
C THR A 543 -3.84 18.38 -59.65
N ARG A 544 -3.21 18.26 -58.47
CA ARG A 544 -1.76 17.99 -58.36
C ARG A 544 -1.47 17.03 -57.21
N ASN A 545 -1.63 15.72 -57.47
CA ASN A 545 -1.01 14.69 -56.64
C ASN A 545 0.51 14.65 -56.86
N ALA A 546 1.22 13.96 -55.95
CA ALA A 546 2.63 13.60 -56.00
C ALA A 546 3.67 14.75 -55.97
N LYS A 547 4.08 15.16 -54.75
CA LYS A 547 5.49 15.53 -54.44
C LYS A 547 5.89 15.66 -52.95
N ILE A 548 5.21 14.99 -52.01
CA ILE A 548 5.68 14.86 -50.61
C ILE A 548 5.53 13.40 -50.15
N GLY A 549 6.47 12.54 -50.57
CA GLY A 549 6.43 11.09 -50.30
C GLY A 549 7.74 10.48 -49.78
N VAL A 550 8.78 11.29 -49.52
CA VAL A 550 10.12 10.79 -49.10
C VAL A 550 10.64 11.50 -47.83
N ALA A 551 10.03 12.61 -47.40
CA ALA A 551 10.48 13.40 -46.25
C ALA A 551 9.95 12.93 -44.87
N VAL A 552 9.03 11.95 -44.83
CA VAL A 552 8.37 11.48 -43.58
C VAL A 552 8.95 10.15 -43.07
N GLY A 553 9.51 9.30 -43.96
CA GLY A 553 10.13 8.04 -43.56
C GLY A 553 11.51 8.22 -42.92
N VAL A 554 12.34 9.11 -43.46
CA VAL A 554 13.71 9.36 -42.98
C VAL A 554 13.70 10.05 -41.61
N SER A 555 12.73 10.93 -41.35
CA SER A 555 12.57 11.61 -40.06
C SER A 555 12.12 10.66 -38.95
N ALA A 556 11.17 9.76 -39.21
CA ALA A 556 10.78 8.72 -38.25
C ALA A 556 11.94 7.77 -37.92
N ALA A 557 12.68 7.30 -38.93
CA ALA A 557 13.85 6.44 -38.73
C ALA A 557 14.99 7.17 -37.97
N ALA A 558 15.28 8.42 -38.31
CA ALA A 558 16.28 9.22 -37.61
C ALA A 558 15.90 9.48 -36.14
N ILE A 559 14.62 9.71 -35.84
CA ILE A 559 14.11 9.85 -34.46
C ILE A 559 14.26 8.54 -33.69
N LEU A 560 13.90 7.38 -34.28
CA LEU A 560 14.07 6.07 -33.64
C LEU A 560 15.54 5.72 -33.40
N ILE A 561 16.43 6.05 -34.34
CA ILE A 561 17.89 5.89 -34.18
C ILE A 561 18.41 6.81 -33.08
N LEU A 562 17.95 8.07 -33.00
CA LEU A 562 18.32 8.99 -31.94
C LEU A 562 17.86 8.49 -30.57
N ILE A 563 16.63 7.97 -30.45
CA ILE A 563 16.09 7.36 -29.24
C ILE A 563 16.93 6.13 -28.84
N ALA A 564 17.27 5.24 -29.79
CA ALA A 564 18.11 4.08 -29.53
C ALA A 564 19.53 4.47 -29.08
N ILE A 565 20.13 5.50 -29.69
CA ILE A 565 21.44 6.05 -29.27
C ILE A 565 21.34 6.65 -27.86
N LEU A 566 20.30 7.44 -27.56
CA LEU A 566 20.09 8.01 -26.23
C LEU A 566 19.86 6.92 -25.17
N PHE A 567 19.14 5.84 -25.51
CA PHE A 567 18.94 4.68 -24.65
C PHE A 567 20.25 3.92 -24.39
N ILE A 568 21.07 3.68 -25.43
CA ILE A 568 22.40 3.07 -25.28
C ILE A 568 23.32 3.97 -24.44
N LEU A 569 23.31 5.29 -24.66
CA LEU A 569 24.07 6.25 -23.86
C LEU A 569 23.60 6.31 -22.40
N ARG A 570 22.28 6.17 -22.14
CA ARG A 570 21.74 6.00 -20.77
C ARG A 570 22.25 4.70 -20.13
N LEU A 571 22.18 3.56 -20.80
CA LEU A 571 22.72 2.28 -20.30
C LEU A 571 24.24 2.36 -20.02
N LEU A 572 25.00 3.06 -20.87
CA LEU A 572 26.43 3.29 -20.66
C LEU A 572 26.69 4.27 -19.50
N LYS A 573 25.86 5.31 -19.32
CA LYS A 573 25.92 6.24 -18.18
C LYS A 573 25.57 5.52 -16.87
N GLN A 574 24.56 4.65 -16.85
CA GLN A 574 24.20 3.80 -15.71
C GLN A 574 25.35 2.85 -15.35
N LYS A 575 25.88 2.10 -16.33
CA LYS A 575 27.06 1.23 -16.11
C LYS A 575 28.29 2.02 -15.64
N LYS A 576 28.47 3.27 -16.09
CA LYS A 576 29.54 4.15 -15.62
C LYS A 576 29.29 4.64 -14.19
N LYS A 577 28.08 5.09 -13.84
CA LYS A 577 27.68 5.46 -12.46
C LYS A 577 27.91 4.28 -11.50
N ALA A 578 27.45 3.09 -11.86
CA ALA A 578 27.63 1.87 -11.06
C ALA A 578 29.12 1.51 -10.87
N ARG A 579 29.95 1.60 -11.93
CA ARG A 579 31.40 1.41 -11.81
C ARG A 579 32.06 2.47 -10.93
N GLN A 580 31.73 3.76 -11.13
CA GLN A 580 32.28 4.84 -10.32
C GLN A 580 31.85 4.78 -8.84
N ALA A 581 30.68 4.21 -8.55
CA ALA A 581 30.29 3.88 -7.18
C ALA A 581 31.16 2.75 -6.62
N LEU A 582 31.32 1.63 -7.35
CA LEU A 582 32.23 0.54 -6.96
C LEU A 582 33.67 1.01 -6.75
N ASP A 583 34.22 1.83 -7.66
CA ASP A 583 35.59 2.33 -7.59
C ASP A 583 35.81 3.15 -6.30
N ARG A 584 34.85 4.00 -5.91
CA ARG A 584 34.89 4.75 -4.64
C ARG A 584 34.78 3.87 -3.40
N MET A 585 34.12 2.71 -3.51
CA MET A 585 34.06 1.74 -2.42
C MET A 585 35.33 0.90 -2.32
N ALA A 586 36.00 0.63 -3.45
CA ALA A 586 37.30 -0.05 -3.49
C ALA A 586 38.46 0.79 -2.90
N GLU A 587 38.30 2.11 -2.82
CA GLU A 587 39.23 3.02 -2.14
C GLU A 587 39.05 3.07 -0.60
N GLN A 588 38.00 2.46 -0.03
CA GLN A 588 37.87 2.39 1.42
C GLN A 588 38.83 1.35 2.02
N PRO A 589 39.50 1.67 3.16
CA PRO A 589 40.45 0.74 3.77
C PRO A 589 39.75 -0.52 4.28
N LYS A 590 40.28 -1.68 3.92
CA LYS A 590 39.79 -2.99 4.36
C LYS A 590 39.76 -3.05 5.90
N ALA A 591 38.64 -3.48 6.47
CA ALA A 591 38.67 -4.08 7.80
C ALA A 591 39.43 -5.41 7.72
N GLU A 592 40.40 -5.63 8.61
CA GLU A 592 41.15 -6.87 8.67
C GLU A 592 40.25 -8.03 9.13
N LEU A 593 39.86 -8.91 8.20
CA LEU A 593 39.36 -10.24 8.52
C LEU A 593 40.27 -11.29 7.89
N HIS A 594 40.61 -12.31 8.67
CA HIS A 594 41.62 -13.30 8.32
C HIS A 594 41.23 -14.17 7.11
N GLY A 595 42.22 -14.46 6.25
CA GLY A 595 42.32 -15.82 5.71
C GLY A 595 41.93 -16.10 4.26
N THR A 596 42.11 -15.16 3.31
CA THR A 596 42.70 -15.45 1.97
C THR A 596 42.82 -14.17 1.14
N ASN A 597 43.98 -13.94 0.52
CA ASN A 597 44.18 -12.82 -0.40
C ASN A 597 43.75 -13.21 -1.81
N LEU A 598 42.52 -12.85 -2.20
CA LEU A 598 42.13 -12.69 -3.59
C LEU A 598 41.86 -11.21 -3.86
N THR A 599 42.34 -10.72 -5.00
CA THR A 599 42.07 -9.36 -5.46
C THR A 599 40.77 -9.32 -6.27
N TRP A 600 40.03 -8.21 -6.20
CA TRP A 600 38.82 -8.02 -7.02
C TRP A 600 39.09 -8.16 -8.54
N SER A 601 40.32 -7.86 -8.97
CA SER A 601 40.81 -8.08 -10.33
C SER A 601 40.93 -9.56 -10.74
N GLU A 602 41.15 -10.49 -9.81
CA GLU A 602 41.25 -11.92 -10.11
C GLU A 602 39.87 -12.57 -10.24
N ILE A 603 38.90 -12.16 -9.40
CA ILE A 603 37.51 -12.62 -9.47
C ILE A 603 36.84 -12.17 -10.78
N TYR A 604 37.11 -10.95 -11.24
CA TYR A 604 36.46 -10.42 -12.45
C TYR A 604 37.01 -10.97 -13.78
N ARG A 605 38.22 -11.54 -13.81
CA ARG A 605 38.83 -11.98 -15.07
C ARG A 605 38.09 -13.19 -15.65
N ASP A 606 37.68 -14.12 -14.79
CA ASP A 606 36.99 -15.37 -15.18
C ASP A 606 35.55 -15.14 -15.69
N ALA A 607 34.87 -14.09 -15.19
CA ALA A 607 33.51 -13.74 -15.61
C ALA A 607 33.43 -13.03 -16.98
N THR A 608 34.56 -12.61 -17.56
CA THR A 608 34.58 -11.80 -18.80
C THR A 608 35.05 -12.53 -20.06
N GLU A 609 35.56 -13.76 -19.94
CA GLU A 609 35.99 -14.59 -21.09
C GLU A 609 34.95 -15.64 -21.49
N MET A 610 33.80 -15.20 -22.00
CA MET A 610 32.97 -16.06 -22.86
C MET A 610 33.59 -16.12 -24.28
N PRO A 611 33.91 -17.31 -24.83
CA PRO A 611 34.49 -17.41 -26.17
C PRO A 611 33.55 -16.88 -27.26
N LYS A 612 34.07 -16.02 -28.14
CA LYS A 612 33.32 -15.52 -29.29
C LYS A 612 33.42 -16.49 -30.47
N GLY A 613 32.28 -17.05 -30.84
CA GLY A 613 31.97 -17.39 -32.24
C GLY A 613 31.85 -18.87 -32.57
N GLN A 614 30.60 -19.33 -32.69
CA GLN A 614 30.15 -20.07 -33.86
C GLN A 614 28.63 -19.95 -33.96
N GLY A 615 28.11 -19.80 -35.18
CA GLY A 615 26.68 -19.74 -35.44
C GLY A 615 26.26 -20.80 -36.45
N MET A 616 24.97 -21.13 -36.43
CA MET A 616 24.19 -21.77 -37.49
C MET A 616 24.62 -23.17 -38.01
N MET A 617 23.65 -24.10 -37.89
CA MET A 617 23.29 -25.21 -38.80
C MET A 617 23.63 -26.67 -38.41
N ALA A 618 22.65 -27.52 -38.79
CA ALA A 618 22.69 -28.95 -39.13
C ALA A 618 22.36 -30.01 -38.04
N GLU A 619 21.64 -31.04 -38.49
CA GLU A 619 21.07 -32.16 -37.74
C GLU A 619 21.96 -33.43 -37.73
N ALA A 620 21.79 -34.25 -36.67
CA ALA A 620 22.01 -35.71 -36.60
C ALA A 620 23.46 -36.24 -36.74
N PRO A 621 23.77 -37.51 -36.33
CA PRO A 621 22.88 -38.55 -35.81
C PRO A 621 23.26 -39.19 -34.44
N VAL A 622 22.39 -40.09 -33.99
CA VAL A 622 22.45 -40.90 -32.75
C VAL A 622 23.53 -42.01 -32.79
N PRO A 623 24.07 -42.42 -31.64
CA PRO A 623 24.31 -43.84 -31.37
C PRO A 623 23.66 -44.37 -30.07
N TYR A 624 23.20 -45.63 -30.12
CA TYR A 624 22.58 -46.39 -29.01
C TYR A 624 23.58 -46.83 -27.94
N GLY A 625 23.14 -46.98 -26.67
CA GLY A 625 23.97 -47.55 -25.60
C GLY A 625 23.28 -47.79 -24.24
N ALA A 626 22.47 -48.86 -24.14
CA ALA A 626 22.06 -49.62 -22.94
C ALA A 626 21.61 -48.91 -21.62
N ARG A 627 20.39 -49.25 -21.16
CA ARG A 627 19.86 -48.99 -19.79
C ARG A 627 20.16 -50.17 -18.85
N PRO A 628 20.13 -49.95 -17.51
CA PRO A 628 19.58 -50.89 -16.54
C PRO A 628 18.12 -50.54 -16.19
N ALA A 629 17.33 -51.54 -15.80
CA ALA A 629 15.92 -51.37 -15.41
C ALA A 629 15.76 -51.10 -13.90
N ILE A 630 14.73 -50.34 -13.52
CA ILE A 630 14.22 -50.26 -12.15
C ILE A 630 12.72 -50.60 -12.19
N ASN A 631 12.30 -51.39 -11.20
CA ASN A 631 10.98 -51.99 -11.08
C ASN A 631 9.95 -50.96 -10.58
N ILE A 632 8.70 -51.02 -11.06
CA ILE A 632 7.60 -50.17 -10.58
C ILE A 632 6.47 -51.07 -10.07
N GLU A 633 6.16 -50.98 -8.78
CA GLU A 633 4.94 -51.56 -8.20
C GLU A 633 3.78 -50.55 -8.29
N PRO A 634 2.54 -51.00 -8.55
CA PRO A 634 1.37 -50.13 -8.63
C PRO A 634 0.78 -49.83 -7.25
N VAL A 635 0.41 -48.57 -6.99
CA VAL A 635 -0.35 -48.14 -5.81
C VAL A 635 -1.83 -48.00 -6.18
N GLU A 636 -2.72 -48.56 -5.35
CA GLU A 636 -4.16 -48.60 -5.57
C GLU A 636 -4.87 -47.27 -5.25
N LEU A 637 -6.00 -47.02 -5.94
CA LEU A 637 -6.91 -45.89 -5.69
C LEU A 637 -8.06 -46.31 -4.77
N PRO A 638 -8.43 -45.53 -3.74
CA PRO A 638 -9.64 -45.80 -2.93
C PRO A 638 -10.93 -45.43 -3.69
N VAL A 639 -11.94 -46.28 -3.54
CA VAL A 639 -13.25 -46.17 -4.23
C VAL A 639 -14.28 -45.41 -3.37
N GLN A 640 -15.25 -44.77 -4.03
CA GLN A 640 -16.39 -44.06 -3.43
C GLN A 640 -17.26 -44.94 -2.51
N SER A 641 -17.89 -44.30 -1.51
CA SER A 641 -19.13 -44.80 -0.89
C SER A 641 -20.16 -43.68 -0.77
N LYS A 642 -21.45 -44.06 -0.76
CA LYS A 642 -22.63 -43.17 -0.73
C LYS A 642 -23.55 -43.55 0.47
N PRO A 643 -24.61 -42.78 0.79
CA PRO A 643 -24.92 -42.41 2.17
C PRO A 643 -25.80 -43.40 2.93
N GLY A 644 -25.73 -43.33 4.27
CA GLY A 644 -26.67 -43.98 5.19
C GLY A 644 -27.47 -42.95 5.98
N GLU A 645 -28.74 -43.28 6.24
CA GLU A 645 -29.71 -42.46 7.00
C GLU A 645 -29.37 -42.39 8.49
N LEU A 646 -29.86 -41.35 9.18
CA LEU A 646 -29.97 -41.34 10.64
C LEU A 646 -31.38 -40.91 11.06
N GLN A 647 -32.08 -41.82 11.73
CA GLN A 647 -33.39 -41.59 12.33
C GLN A 647 -33.29 -41.02 13.76
N SER A 648 -34.43 -40.58 14.26
CA SER A 648 -34.70 -39.90 15.53
C SER A 648 -34.55 -40.75 16.81
N GLY A 649 -34.21 -40.07 17.91
CA GLY A 649 -34.42 -40.49 19.31
C GLY A 649 -33.33 -39.90 20.23
N GLY A 650 -33.56 -39.37 21.44
CA GLY A 650 -34.81 -39.15 22.19
C GLY A 650 -34.69 -39.62 23.66
N ILE A 651 -34.90 -38.72 24.64
CA ILE A 651 -35.22 -39.01 26.08
C ILE A 651 -34.03 -39.60 26.91
N SER A 652 -33.85 -39.42 28.24
CA SER A 652 -34.11 -38.32 29.21
C SER A 652 -33.37 -38.63 30.55
N ASP A 653 -33.31 -37.65 31.45
CA ASP A 653 -33.28 -37.71 32.94
C ASP A 653 -32.50 -38.78 33.74
N ARG A 654 -31.65 -38.31 34.67
CA ARG A 654 -31.75 -38.46 36.17
C ARG A 654 -30.49 -37.85 36.85
N HIS A 655 -30.63 -36.99 37.87
CA HIS A 655 -30.59 -37.27 39.33
C HIS A 655 -29.29 -37.97 39.81
N GLU A 656 -28.63 -37.60 40.92
CA GLU A 656 -29.00 -36.73 42.07
C GLU A 656 -27.75 -36.38 42.93
N ALA A 657 -27.86 -35.35 43.79
CA ALA A 657 -27.13 -35.17 45.09
C ALA A 657 -25.57 -35.09 45.11
N ASP A 658 -24.87 -34.63 46.15
CA ASP A 658 -25.06 -33.58 47.18
C ASP A 658 -23.67 -33.38 47.88
N ALA A 659 -23.49 -32.27 48.63
CA ALA A 659 -22.56 -32.04 49.76
C ALA A 659 -21.58 -30.83 49.68
N GLY A 660 -21.69 -29.95 50.68
CA GLY A 660 -20.53 -29.68 51.56
C GLY A 660 -19.61 -28.45 51.31
N ARG A 661 -20.13 -27.26 51.62
CA ARG A 661 -19.56 -26.06 52.31
C ARG A 661 -18.10 -26.09 52.93
N PRO A 662 -17.52 -24.93 53.33
CA PRO A 662 -16.33 -24.33 52.68
C PRO A 662 -15.11 -24.19 53.63
N ARG A 663 -14.04 -23.50 53.18
CA ARG A 663 -12.98 -22.98 54.08
C ARG A 663 -12.40 -21.64 53.65
N SER A 664 -12.01 -20.83 54.62
CA SER A 664 -11.54 -19.43 54.52
C SER A 664 -10.10 -19.26 55.04
N GLU A 665 -9.45 -18.17 54.60
CA GLU A 665 -8.28 -17.47 55.24
C GLU A 665 -6.97 -18.30 55.35
N ASP A 666 -5.75 -17.74 55.48
CA ASP A 666 -5.28 -16.39 55.87
C ASP A 666 -3.87 -16.06 55.26
N ARG A 667 -3.41 -14.81 55.44
CA ARG A 667 -2.01 -14.35 55.68
C ARG A 667 -1.01 -13.94 54.59
N THR A 668 -1.13 -12.66 54.23
CA THR A 668 -0.13 -11.56 54.37
C THR A 668 1.34 -11.84 54.76
N SER A 669 2.28 -11.16 54.08
CA SER A 669 3.43 -10.39 54.62
C SER A 669 4.16 -9.66 53.45
N ARG A 670 4.90 -8.54 53.56
CA ARG A 670 5.09 -7.49 54.58
C ARG A 670 5.77 -6.28 53.90
N THR A 671 5.44 -5.05 54.27
CA THR A 671 6.21 -3.83 53.92
C THR A 671 6.84 -3.22 55.17
N SER A 672 8.04 -2.65 55.07
CA SER A 672 8.62 -1.77 56.09
C SER A 672 9.09 -0.45 55.48
N ARG A 673 8.79 0.66 56.15
CA ARG A 673 9.30 2.00 55.88
C ARG A 673 10.67 2.21 56.53
N ASP A 674 11.34 3.29 56.12
CA ASP A 674 12.05 4.31 56.91
C ASP A 674 12.96 5.12 55.95
N ASN A 675 13.27 6.42 56.11
CA ASN A 675 12.94 7.41 57.13
C ASN A 675 13.10 8.85 56.58
N ALA A 676 12.33 9.80 57.16
CA ALA A 676 12.72 11.17 57.63
C ALA A 676 13.48 12.18 56.72
N VAL A 677 13.35 13.52 56.87
CA VAL A 677 12.64 14.40 57.82
C VAL A 677 11.85 15.45 57.03
#